data_AF-A0A532UK16-F1
#
_entry.id   AF-A0A532UK16-F1
#
_cell.length_a   1.000
_cell.length_b   1.000
_cell.length_c   1.000
_cell.angle_alpha   90.00
_cell.angle_beta   90.00
_cell.angle_gamma   90.00
#
_symmetry.space_group_name_H-M   'P 1'
#
loop_
_entity.id
_entity.type
_entity.pdbx_description
1 polymer ?
#
loop_
_entity_poly.entity_id
_entity_poly.type
_entity_poly.pdbx_seq_one_letter_code
_entity_poly.pdbx_strand_id
1 'polypeptide(L)'
;MTRTTIRAFTCLLTLPAVSLLFGFTDTGPEQQKVLMAEMPLYLEEHLDAARIEGSEVPEDLPEPVEWRFDEPQPDWRPAKPIPAELEAVKPVRVDDALRMPLTAENRADGLRLVGIIYVELPDWKLEDWTYVEIRARTRDPMRVVGLAFNYTEKDEEVFPFYTPGDRTPLVTDGTVQTYRLSLDHPYMRRWEGPWTHLGIFFNSQDNEEAVTLDILSVSVIPREVPYDDAPVGVRYEVRDRKHKRTIFTHTPGRLEYRLRAPQAGRLDVGLGVLKKDVPVTFRITATPQGGDVITLLDETYSDHEHWAQRCVDLSALSGKRITLSLEADAERAGTVAFWAAPTISGTRKAERPIANTLIWDTQSAFMDQVDVRDRANWKVVVDPPAQGEWGREYSFQGDVVVENEHLAVVFWSRKGRVVIYSKTDLSKKRVEFAPLQLKGKPASITNCRILQNTGDEAAVEISFSAKETEYNLSAVFSFGKKQIVDIKPSENMKGISLLSPIEYGVIPDFVGDDLIFDPRKYPSMTTLQIPSGNLFLGLLKGQNNMLVVTWPKGKQQMRLVLDNEQREPRLIESIDFDNDGKSIYLALLDAPGIWHKEELKPSYLEKDVAINWKRPFPAKWMTQLHEDGVKTTYRFKESKGPVYRVIGRYIYPVWFKGETAFYRLGKKILPKGESLIYFLERKGTPVSVSTPVDIMKETLGRQACDTILDIPGRRLRTHHRRPGETILDACTCDFTQKVLQPVFEAGQEVEKKNLVEETVDDMVFFVTQHGERIDEYQDFAHDMMSFLKLKRKSNPDLKPFFDSMETITQEILQEYSRLKENIKTLDYADELARKTKALTQKKDPQNLPAYLDLGEKWRGMGGAQDELVGKLHSVTRQLFQEAGYSCVNQPQTVEIVEEIRRRCRKCLRNPDGFEIWPDY
;
A
#
# COMPACT_ATOMS: atom_id res chain seq x y z
N MET A 1 -9.27 4.57 75.89
CA MET A 1 -8.51 5.84 76.02
C MET A 1 -7.08 5.50 75.64
N THR A 2 -6.42 5.96 74.58
CA THR A 2 -6.63 7.05 73.60
C THR A 2 -5.72 6.74 72.39
N ARG A 3 -6.30 6.74 71.15
CA ARG A 3 -5.82 7.28 69.85
C ARG A 3 -4.30 7.16 69.47
N THR A 4 -3.83 6.78 68.26
CA THR A 4 -4.37 6.54 66.90
C THR A 4 -3.28 5.86 66.04
N THR A 5 -3.71 5.08 65.04
CA THR A 5 -3.05 4.39 63.90
C THR A 5 -2.08 5.26 63.07
N ILE A 6 -1.00 4.76 62.43
CA ILE A 6 -0.93 4.32 61.00
C ILE A 6 0.45 3.69 60.64
N ARG A 7 0.36 2.48 60.03
CA ARG A 7 1.11 1.81 58.93
C ARG A 7 2.65 1.77 58.85
N ALA A 8 3.18 0.54 58.79
CA ALA A 8 3.72 -0.08 57.56
C ALA A 8 3.95 -1.60 57.77
N PHE A 9 3.43 -2.44 56.88
CA PHE A 9 3.85 -3.85 56.74
C PHE A 9 3.64 -4.33 55.29
N THR A 10 4.61 -5.10 54.84
CA THR A 10 4.81 -5.75 53.53
C THR A 10 3.72 -6.78 53.23
N CYS A 11 3.21 -6.85 51.99
CA CYS A 11 2.75 -8.12 51.39
C CYS A 11 2.50 -8.02 49.87
N LEU A 12 2.79 -9.13 49.19
CA LEU A 12 2.51 -9.47 47.80
C LEU A 12 1.10 -9.06 47.35
N LEU A 13 0.99 -8.52 46.13
CA LEU A 13 -0.25 -8.56 45.35
C LEU A 13 0.07 -8.96 43.90
N THR A 14 -0.36 -10.17 43.60
CA THR A 14 -0.64 -10.75 42.28
C THR A 14 -1.51 -9.82 41.44
N LEU A 15 -1.06 -9.46 40.24
CA LEU A 15 -1.90 -8.83 39.22
C LEU A 15 -2.74 -9.90 38.50
N PRO A 16 -4.06 -9.74 38.36
CA PRO A 16 -4.91 -10.72 37.71
C PRO A 16 -4.72 -10.65 36.19
N ALA A 17 -4.48 -11.81 35.58
CA ALA A 17 -4.67 -12.02 34.16
C ALA A 17 -6.14 -11.78 33.83
N VAL A 18 -6.43 -10.75 33.04
CA VAL A 18 -7.72 -10.61 32.38
C VAL A 18 -7.73 -11.60 31.22
N SER A 19 -8.16 -12.82 31.50
CA SER A 19 -8.54 -13.80 30.49
C SER A 19 -9.76 -13.24 29.74
N LEU A 20 -9.56 -12.84 28.48
CA LEU A 20 -10.65 -12.67 27.52
C LEU A 20 -11.21 -14.07 27.21
N LEU A 21 -12.13 -14.52 28.05
CA LEU A 21 -13.03 -15.62 27.76
C LEU A 21 -13.89 -15.21 26.55
N PHE A 22 -13.53 -15.70 25.37
CA PHE A 22 -14.50 -15.89 24.29
C PHE A 22 -15.47 -16.96 24.77
N GLY A 23 -16.56 -16.54 25.40
CA GLY A 23 -17.66 -17.42 25.73
C GLY A 23 -18.25 -17.99 24.44
N PHE A 24 -18.05 -19.28 24.21
CA PHE A 24 -18.93 -20.06 23.35
C PHE A 24 -20.31 -20.05 24.00
N THR A 25 -21.17 -19.13 23.57
CA THR A 25 -22.60 -19.19 23.89
C THR A 25 -23.23 -20.21 22.95
N ASP A 26 -23.64 -21.34 23.52
CA ASP A 26 -24.57 -22.29 22.92
C ASP A 26 -25.88 -21.54 22.61
N THR A 27 -26.03 -21.08 21.35
CA THR A 27 -27.21 -20.37 20.88
C THR A 27 -28.14 -21.41 20.29
N GLY A 28 -29.31 -21.58 20.91
CA GLY A 28 -30.31 -22.54 20.46
C GLY A 28 -30.71 -22.34 18.99
N PRO A 29 -31.30 -23.36 18.35
CA PRO A 29 -31.54 -23.41 16.90
C PRO A 29 -32.51 -22.34 16.35
N GLU A 30 -32.93 -21.33 17.11
CA GLU A 30 -33.71 -20.18 16.61
C GLU A 30 -32.93 -18.85 16.58
N GLN A 31 -31.71 -18.78 17.12
CA GLN A 31 -30.93 -17.52 17.22
C GLN A 31 -29.82 -17.34 16.18
N GLN A 32 -29.51 -18.35 15.36
CA GLN A 32 -28.44 -18.24 14.35
C GLN A 32 -28.80 -17.22 13.25
N LYS A 33 -27.92 -16.24 13.03
CA LYS A 33 -28.08 -15.15 12.05
C LYS A 33 -28.26 -15.73 10.65
N VAL A 34 -29.41 -15.45 10.03
CA VAL A 34 -29.64 -15.80 8.61
C VAL A 34 -28.81 -14.84 7.76
N LEU A 35 -27.86 -15.37 7.00
CA LEU A 35 -27.05 -14.58 6.07
C LEU A 35 -27.97 -14.03 4.96
N MET A 36 -28.02 -12.71 4.87
CA MET A 36 -28.83 -11.97 3.90
C MET A 36 -27.98 -10.91 3.19
N ALA A 37 -27.97 -10.99 1.86
CA ALA A 37 -28.03 -9.86 0.93
C ALA A 37 -26.76 -9.13 0.42
N GLU A 38 -25.57 -9.73 0.42
CA GLU A 38 -24.50 -9.37 -0.54
C GLU A 38 -24.18 -10.58 -1.41
N MET A 39 -24.45 -10.51 -2.71
CA MET A 39 -24.03 -11.51 -3.69
C MET A 39 -22.91 -10.88 -4.54
N PRO A 40 -21.79 -11.58 -4.78
CA PRO A 40 -21.45 -12.91 -4.27
C PRO A 40 -21.22 -12.92 -2.75
N LEU A 41 -21.69 -13.97 -2.08
CA LEU A 41 -21.52 -14.21 -0.64
C LEU A 41 -20.32 -15.12 -0.43
N TYR A 42 -19.25 -14.59 0.15
CA TYR A 42 -18.03 -15.32 0.49
C TYR A 42 -18.18 -15.93 1.89
N LEU A 43 -18.39 -17.26 1.99
CA LEU A 43 -18.68 -17.91 3.27
C LEU A 43 -17.51 -17.80 4.27
N GLU A 44 -16.27 -17.63 3.77
CA GLU A 44 -15.08 -17.41 4.60
C GLU A 44 -15.05 -16.03 5.29
N GLU A 45 -15.89 -15.08 4.87
CA GLU A 45 -16.05 -13.78 5.53
C GLU A 45 -17.12 -13.82 6.63
N HIS A 46 -17.86 -14.93 6.71
CA HIS A 46 -19.02 -15.11 7.59
C HIS A 46 -18.88 -16.32 8.50
N LEU A 47 -17.65 -16.71 8.86
CA LEU A 47 -17.41 -17.83 9.78
C LEU A 47 -18.06 -17.58 11.16
N ASP A 48 -18.23 -16.32 11.57
CA ASP A 48 -18.96 -15.90 12.77
C ASP A 48 -20.45 -16.26 12.75
N ALA A 49 -21.03 -16.46 11.56
CA ALA A 49 -22.41 -16.89 11.36
C ALA A 49 -22.57 -18.41 11.15
N ALA A 50 -21.46 -19.13 10.99
CA ALA A 50 -21.45 -20.58 10.84
C ALA A 50 -21.74 -21.27 12.17
N ARG A 51 -22.58 -22.29 12.16
CA ARG A 51 -22.68 -23.24 13.27
C ARG A 51 -21.70 -24.37 12.97
N ILE A 52 -20.80 -24.60 13.92
CA ILE A 52 -19.73 -25.59 13.78
C ILE A 52 -20.14 -26.82 14.60
N GLU A 53 -20.20 -27.98 13.96
CA GLU A 53 -20.37 -29.28 14.61
C GLU A 53 -19.11 -30.12 14.33
N GLY A 54 -18.53 -30.74 15.36
CA GLY A 54 -17.25 -31.44 15.25
C GLY A 54 -16.06 -30.48 15.03
N SER A 55 -15.10 -30.91 14.21
CA SER A 55 -13.88 -30.17 13.88
C SER A 55 -12.93 -29.96 15.04
N GLU A 56 -12.94 -30.86 16.02
CA GLU A 56 -12.07 -30.81 17.18
C GLU A 56 -10.60 -30.87 16.76
N VAL A 57 -9.78 -30.01 17.38
CA VAL A 57 -8.33 -30.08 17.23
C VAL A 57 -7.87 -31.35 17.93
N PRO A 58 -7.11 -32.24 17.27
CA PRO A 58 -6.64 -33.46 17.90
C PRO A 58 -5.73 -33.17 19.08
N GLU A 59 -5.91 -33.90 20.18
CA GLU A 59 -5.01 -33.81 21.33
C GLU A 59 -3.64 -34.45 21.05
N ASP A 60 -3.53 -35.29 20.01
CA ASP A 60 -2.35 -36.06 19.63
C ASP A 60 -1.66 -35.53 18.35
N LEU A 61 -1.79 -34.23 18.06
CA LEU A 61 -1.05 -33.62 16.97
C LEU A 61 0.46 -33.82 17.14
N PRO A 62 1.22 -34.06 16.05
CA PRO A 62 2.67 -34.10 16.13
C PRO A 62 3.20 -32.81 16.78
N GLU A 63 4.03 -32.94 17.81
CA GLU A 63 4.62 -31.80 18.46
C GLU A 63 5.78 -31.22 17.63
N PRO A 64 5.98 -29.90 17.65
CA PRO A 64 7.23 -29.30 17.20
C PRO A 64 8.44 -29.98 17.81
N VAL A 65 9.41 -30.34 16.97
CA VAL A 65 10.69 -30.83 17.46
C VAL A 65 11.62 -29.64 17.64
N GLU A 66 11.88 -29.29 18.90
CA GLU A 66 12.71 -28.16 19.28
C GLU A 66 14.04 -28.63 19.88
N TRP A 67 15.15 -28.16 19.32
CA TRP A 67 16.46 -28.22 19.95
C TRP A 67 16.77 -26.89 20.58
N ARG A 68 16.80 -26.84 21.92
CA ARG A 68 17.20 -25.65 22.68
C ARG A 68 18.65 -25.73 23.09
N PHE A 69 19.40 -24.66 22.85
CA PHE A 69 20.84 -24.61 23.08
C PHE A 69 21.25 -24.03 24.43
N ASP A 70 20.28 -23.70 25.29
CA ASP A 70 20.50 -23.55 26.73
C ASP A 70 20.73 -24.93 27.41
N GLU A 71 20.46 -26.03 26.71
CA GLU A 71 20.74 -27.42 27.09
C GLU A 71 21.81 -28.06 26.17
N PRO A 72 22.55 -29.10 26.62
CA PRO A 72 23.51 -29.77 25.74
C PRO A 72 22.77 -30.52 24.62
N GLN A 73 23.14 -30.23 23.36
CA GLN A 73 22.59 -30.87 22.16
C GLN A 73 23.70 -31.62 21.40
N PRO A 74 24.14 -32.81 21.87
CA PRO A 74 25.33 -33.51 21.34
C PRO A 74 25.17 -34.02 19.90
N ASP A 75 23.94 -34.13 19.42
CA ASP A 75 23.64 -34.64 18.08
C ASP A 75 23.89 -33.61 16.97
N TRP A 76 23.96 -32.32 17.32
CA TRP A 76 24.32 -31.26 16.39
C TRP A 76 25.82 -31.26 16.13
N ARG A 77 26.20 -31.44 14.87
CA ARG A 77 27.60 -31.53 14.43
C ARG A 77 27.93 -30.38 13.49
N PRO A 78 29.15 -29.81 13.55
CA PRO A 78 29.59 -28.88 12.53
C PRO A 78 29.87 -29.63 11.22
N ALA A 79 29.41 -29.09 10.09
CA ALA A 79 29.77 -29.59 8.77
C ALA A 79 31.02 -28.85 8.27
N LYS A 80 31.93 -29.58 7.61
CA LYS A 80 33.06 -28.98 6.92
C LYS A 80 32.59 -28.36 5.60
N PRO A 81 32.73 -27.05 5.36
CA PRO A 81 32.40 -26.44 4.07
C PRO A 81 33.40 -26.92 2.99
N ILE A 82 33.01 -26.87 1.71
CA ILE A 82 33.88 -27.18 0.55
C ILE A 82 34.43 -25.85 0.01
N PRO A 83 35.73 -25.73 -0.33
CA PRO A 83 36.74 -26.78 -0.47
C PRO A 83 37.39 -27.27 0.83
N ALA A 84 38.08 -28.42 0.76
CA ALA A 84 38.60 -29.20 1.90
C ALA A 84 39.62 -28.47 2.81
N GLU A 85 40.09 -27.29 2.43
CA GLU A 85 40.97 -26.45 3.24
C GLU A 85 40.23 -25.67 4.34
N LEU A 86 38.89 -25.58 4.27
CA LEU A 86 38.08 -24.83 5.25
C LEU A 86 37.87 -25.63 6.53
N GLU A 87 38.12 -25.01 7.68
CA GLU A 87 37.79 -25.63 8.97
C GLU A 87 36.28 -25.54 9.23
N ALA A 88 35.74 -26.58 9.86
CA ALA A 88 34.37 -26.56 10.32
C ALA A 88 34.21 -25.51 11.44
N VAL A 89 33.02 -24.92 11.57
CA VAL A 89 32.72 -24.04 12.72
C VAL A 89 32.96 -24.82 14.02
N LYS A 90 33.45 -24.13 15.06
CA LYS A 90 33.71 -24.72 16.38
C LYS A 90 32.68 -24.15 17.37
N PRO A 91 31.48 -24.76 17.52
CA PRO A 91 30.43 -24.22 18.36
C PRO A 91 30.88 -24.14 19.82
N VAL A 92 30.60 -23.02 20.48
CA VAL A 92 30.88 -22.77 21.89
C VAL A 92 29.55 -22.59 22.60
N ARG A 93 29.24 -23.44 23.57
CA ARG A 93 28.04 -23.27 24.37
C ARG A 93 28.22 -22.12 25.36
N VAL A 94 27.23 -21.24 25.40
CA VAL A 94 27.09 -20.17 26.40
C VAL A 94 25.80 -20.39 27.18
N ASP A 95 25.53 -19.55 28.19
CA ASP A 95 24.46 -19.78 29.17
C ASP A 95 23.08 -20.05 28.55
N ASP A 96 22.73 -19.38 27.44
CA ASP A 96 21.40 -19.43 26.82
C ASP A 96 21.41 -19.76 25.31
N ALA A 97 22.57 -20.11 24.74
CA ALA A 97 22.72 -20.30 23.30
C ALA A 97 23.93 -21.16 22.92
N LEU A 98 23.95 -21.61 21.66
CA LEU A 98 25.12 -22.12 20.99
C LEU A 98 25.75 -21.00 20.17
N ARG A 99 26.89 -20.49 20.65
CA ARG A 99 27.67 -19.47 19.96
C ARG A 99 28.46 -20.11 18.83
N MET A 100 28.34 -19.52 17.65
CA MET A 100 29.02 -19.93 16.44
C MET A 100 30.10 -18.92 16.10
N PRO A 101 31.31 -19.03 16.71
CA PRO A 101 32.42 -18.19 16.31
C PRO A 101 32.88 -18.65 14.93
N LEU A 102 32.85 -17.71 13.99
CA LEU A 102 33.52 -17.87 12.71
C LEU A 102 34.78 -17.02 12.74
N THR A 103 35.89 -17.57 12.26
CA THR A 103 37.18 -16.88 12.13
C THR A 103 37.71 -17.04 10.72
N ALA A 104 38.88 -16.48 10.42
CA ALA A 104 39.57 -16.66 9.14
C ALA A 104 39.73 -18.15 8.73
N GLU A 105 39.75 -19.11 9.68
CA GLU A 105 39.78 -20.55 9.38
C GLU A 105 38.51 -21.05 8.65
N ASN A 106 37.40 -20.29 8.72
CA ASN A 106 36.10 -20.64 8.13
C ASN A 106 35.80 -19.87 6.82
N ARG A 107 36.80 -19.22 6.20
CA ARG A 107 36.59 -18.27 5.09
C ARG A 107 36.45 -18.95 3.73
N ALA A 108 35.23 -19.03 3.19
CA ALA A 108 34.95 -19.56 1.86
C ALA A 108 35.15 -18.51 0.74
N ASP A 109 35.70 -18.95 -0.40
CA ASP A 109 35.97 -18.16 -1.63
C ASP A 109 36.72 -16.84 -1.41
N GLY A 110 37.41 -16.73 -0.26
CA GLY A 110 38.13 -15.53 0.12
C GLY A 110 37.27 -14.36 0.59
N LEU A 111 35.94 -14.50 0.61
CA LEU A 111 35.01 -13.39 0.89
C LEU A 111 34.35 -13.54 2.24
N ARG A 112 33.61 -14.63 2.46
CA ARG A 112 32.71 -14.76 3.63
C ARG A 112 33.22 -15.79 4.59
N LEU A 113 33.00 -15.53 5.88
CA LEU A 113 33.10 -16.59 6.87
C LEU A 113 31.81 -17.40 6.82
N VAL A 114 31.94 -18.70 6.61
CA VAL A 114 30.79 -19.60 6.43
C VAL A 114 30.82 -20.64 7.52
N GLY A 115 29.68 -20.83 8.18
CA GLY A 115 29.46 -21.89 9.14
C GLY A 115 28.26 -22.71 8.73
N ILE A 116 28.36 -24.01 8.99
CA ILE A 116 27.24 -24.93 8.84
C ILE A 116 27.26 -25.86 10.04
N ILE A 117 26.10 -26.00 10.69
CA ILE A 117 25.84 -27.09 11.63
C ILE A 117 24.71 -27.94 11.09
N TYR A 118 24.68 -29.20 11.44
CA TYR A 118 23.63 -30.11 11.03
C TYR A 118 23.31 -31.12 12.10
N VAL A 119 22.15 -31.74 11.96
CA VAL A 119 21.69 -32.84 12.80
C VAL A 119 21.19 -33.96 11.89
N GLU A 120 21.50 -35.20 12.28
CA GLU A 120 20.89 -36.39 11.69
C GLU A 120 19.43 -36.46 12.13
N LEU A 121 18.55 -36.67 11.16
CA LEU A 121 17.12 -36.80 11.40
C LEU A 121 16.74 -38.29 11.40
N PRO A 122 15.68 -38.67 12.15
CA PRO A 122 15.03 -39.97 11.98
C PRO A 122 14.49 -40.16 10.55
N ASP A 123 13.76 -41.24 10.31
CA ASP A 123 13.11 -41.53 9.02
C ASP A 123 11.91 -40.59 8.74
N TRP A 124 12.15 -39.27 8.82
CA TRP A 124 11.19 -38.22 8.55
C TRP A 124 10.99 -38.05 7.06
N LYS A 125 9.75 -37.75 6.66
CA LYS A 125 9.45 -37.31 5.30
C LYS A 125 9.32 -35.80 5.31
N LEU A 126 9.96 -35.14 4.35
CA LEU A 126 9.90 -33.67 4.24
C LEU A 126 8.45 -33.15 4.14
N GLU A 127 7.57 -33.92 3.51
CA GLU A 127 6.15 -33.60 3.34
C GLU A 127 5.36 -33.52 4.66
N ASP A 128 5.86 -34.08 5.76
CA ASP A 128 5.20 -34.00 7.07
C ASP A 128 5.43 -32.66 7.80
N TRP A 129 6.32 -31.82 7.28
CA TRP A 129 6.77 -30.58 7.94
C TRP A 129 6.49 -29.36 7.05
N THR A 130 6.32 -28.18 7.66
CA THR A 130 5.98 -26.95 6.94
C THR A 130 7.13 -25.94 6.86
N TYR A 131 7.76 -25.63 7.98
CA TYR A 131 8.85 -24.66 8.07
C TYR A 131 9.76 -24.98 9.25
N VAL A 132 10.95 -24.40 9.23
CA VAL A 132 11.90 -24.40 10.35
C VAL A 132 11.94 -23.01 10.96
N GLU A 133 11.86 -22.93 12.29
CA GLU A 133 12.08 -21.70 13.05
C GLU A 133 13.47 -21.71 13.68
N ILE A 134 14.20 -20.62 13.51
CA ILE A 134 15.53 -20.42 14.09
C ILE A 134 15.45 -19.19 14.99
N ARG A 135 15.67 -19.36 16.29
CA ARG A 135 15.80 -18.23 17.20
C ARG A 135 17.27 -17.90 17.37
N ALA A 136 17.68 -16.73 16.94
CA ALA A 136 19.08 -16.34 16.98
C ALA A 136 19.24 -14.84 17.25
N ARG A 137 20.44 -14.46 17.72
CA ARG A 137 20.86 -13.06 17.89
C ARG A 137 22.30 -12.89 17.46
N THR A 138 22.61 -11.69 17.00
CA THR A 138 23.99 -11.28 16.74
C THR A 138 24.08 -9.76 16.76
N ARG A 139 25.21 -9.24 17.24
CA ARG A 139 25.61 -7.83 17.03
C ARG A 139 26.67 -7.73 15.94
N ASP A 140 27.22 -8.87 15.56
CA ASP A 140 28.28 -8.94 14.58
C ASP A 140 27.66 -8.88 13.18
N PRO A 141 28.42 -8.38 12.19
CA PRO A 141 27.98 -8.28 10.81
C PRO A 141 27.80 -9.67 10.20
N MET A 142 26.68 -10.29 10.52
CA MET A 142 26.16 -11.51 9.89
C MET A 142 25.21 -11.13 8.76
N ARG A 143 25.14 -11.96 7.72
CA ARG A 143 24.37 -11.66 6.52
C ARG A 143 23.11 -12.49 6.42
N VAL A 144 23.23 -13.81 6.28
CA VAL A 144 22.07 -14.70 6.15
C VAL A 144 22.15 -15.89 7.09
N VAL A 145 20.98 -16.43 7.40
CA VAL A 145 20.78 -17.78 7.90
C VAL A 145 19.84 -18.52 6.94
N GLY A 146 20.10 -19.81 6.70
CA GLY A 146 19.29 -20.60 5.80
C GLY A 146 19.38 -22.11 6.06
N LEU A 147 18.56 -22.87 5.34
CA LEU A 147 18.47 -24.32 5.47
C LEU A 147 19.34 -25.05 4.43
N ALA A 148 19.79 -26.24 4.78
CA ALA A 148 20.45 -27.18 3.88
C ALA A 148 19.92 -28.60 4.16
N PHE A 149 19.81 -29.44 3.13
CA PHE A 149 19.11 -30.72 3.24
C PHE A 149 19.94 -31.89 2.75
N ASN A 150 19.89 -32.99 3.52
CA ASN A 150 20.55 -34.26 3.23
C ASN A 150 22.06 -34.12 2.99
N TYR A 151 22.81 -34.18 4.08
CA TYR A 151 24.27 -34.18 4.07
C TYR A 151 24.81 -35.33 3.23
N THR A 152 25.85 -35.08 2.42
CA THR A 152 26.48 -36.09 1.57
C THR A 152 27.99 -35.89 1.53
N GLU A 153 28.74 -36.99 1.69
CA GLU A 153 30.20 -37.03 1.53
C GLU A 153 30.63 -37.32 0.08
N LYS A 154 29.68 -37.62 -0.82
CA LYS A 154 29.98 -37.86 -2.25
C LYS A 154 30.20 -36.53 -2.97
N ASP A 155 31.35 -36.41 -3.63
CA ASP A 155 31.84 -35.26 -4.43
C ASP A 155 30.75 -34.59 -5.30
N GLU A 156 30.05 -33.60 -4.74
CA GLU A 156 29.50 -32.49 -5.52
C GLU A 156 30.40 -31.27 -5.25
N GLU A 157 31.05 -30.76 -6.29
CA GLU A 157 32.23 -29.87 -6.26
C GLU A 157 32.06 -28.52 -5.49
N VAL A 158 30.93 -28.22 -4.83
CA VAL A 158 30.65 -26.87 -4.27
C VAL A 158 29.89 -26.85 -2.92
N PHE A 159 29.17 -27.90 -2.47
CA PHE A 159 28.34 -27.82 -1.24
C PHE A 159 28.06 -29.21 -0.60
N PRO A 160 28.28 -29.41 0.72
CA PRO A 160 28.23 -30.74 1.35
C PRO A 160 26.81 -31.23 1.70
N PHE A 161 25.80 -30.78 0.96
CA PHE A 161 24.40 -31.18 1.10
C PHE A 161 23.78 -31.33 -0.28
N TYR A 162 22.83 -32.25 -0.40
CA TYR A 162 22.14 -32.52 -1.66
C TYR A 162 21.48 -31.27 -2.27
N THR A 163 20.90 -30.41 -1.42
CA THR A 163 20.32 -29.15 -1.89
C THR A 163 20.24 -28.07 -0.80
N PRO A 164 20.48 -26.79 -1.14
CA PRO A 164 20.16 -25.68 -0.25
C PRO A 164 18.65 -25.42 -0.19
N GLY A 165 18.20 -24.88 0.93
CA GLY A 165 16.81 -24.50 1.19
C GLY A 165 16.56 -23.00 1.21
N ASP A 166 15.44 -22.63 1.83
CA ASP A 166 15.07 -21.23 2.05
C ASP A 166 16.11 -20.51 2.94
N ARG A 167 16.22 -19.20 2.77
CA ARG A 167 17.19 -18.35 3.47
C ARG A 167 16.67 -16.93 3.66
N THR A 168 17.09 -16.28 4.73
CA THR A 168 16.66 -14.93 5.05
C THR A 168 17.80 -14.08 5.64
N PRO A 169 17.80 -12.75 5.46
CA PRO A 169 18.76 -11.87 6.12
C PRO A 169 18.66 -11.92 7.65
N LEU A 170 19.80 -11.83 8.33
CA LEU A 170 19.89 -11.72 9.79
C LEU A 170 19.79 -10.25 10.23
N VAL A 171 19.08 -9.98 11.33
CA VAL A 171 19.08 -8.68 12.01
C VAL A 171 20.26 -8.63 12.99
N THR A 172 21.09 -7.61 12.88
CA THR A 172 22.38 -7.51 13.60
C THR A 172 22.40 -6.44 14.69
N ASP A 173 21.25 -6.13 15.29
CA ASP A 173 21.13 -5.14 16.38
C ASP A 173 21.32 -5.74 17.79
N GLY A 174 21.63 -7.04 17.86
CA GLY A 174 21.79 -7.80 19.10
C GLY A 174 20.50 -8.25 19.77
N THR A 175 19.34 -7.95 19.19
CA THR A 175 18.06 -8.45 19.69
C THR A 175 17.85 -9.91 19.25
N VAL A 176 17.08 -10.67 20.04
CA VAL A 176 16.68 -12.03 19.67
C VAL A 176 15.58 -11.94 18.63
N GLN A 177 15.81 -12.56 17.48
CA GLN A 177 14.85 -12.67 16.40
C GLN A 177 14.44 -14.13 16.19
N THR A 178 13.26 -14.32 15.60
CA THR A 178 12.77 -15.64 15.18
C THR A 178 12.65 -15.63 13.65
N TYR A 179 13.46 -16.44 12.99
CA TYR A 179 13.52 -16.57 11.54
C TYR A 179 12.74 -17.81 11.12
N ARG A 180 11.68 -17.62 10.33
CA ARG A 180 10.85 -18.71 9.80
C ARG A 180 11.23 -18.98 8.35
N LEU A 181 11.69 -20.19 8.06
CA LEU A 181 12.21 -20.60 6.76
C LEU A 181 11.36 -21.74 6.18
N SER A 182 10.85 -21.56 4.97
CA SER A 182 9.96 -22.53 4.30
C SER A 182 10.70 -23.80 3.92
N LEU A 183 10.04 -24.96 4.09
CA LEU A 183 10.50 -26.23 3.52
C LEU A 183 10.04 -26.43 2.06
N ASP A 184 9.11 -25.59 1.57
CA ASP A 184 8.64 -25.58 0.19
C ASP A 184 9.21 -24.33 -0.52
N HIS A 185 10.43 -24.45 -1.05
CA HIS A 185 11.17 -23.36 -1.70
C HIS A 185 11.44 -23.66 -3.19
N PRO A 186 11.13 -22.73 -4.13
CA PRO A 186 11.06 -23.02 -5.57
C PRO A 186 12.40 -23.40 -6.23
N TYR A 187 13.53 -23.13 -5.58
CA TYR A 187 14.87 -23.46 -6.09
C TYR A 187 15.48 -24.72 -5.45
N MET A 188 14.73 -25.39 -4.57
CA MET A 188 15.15 -26.63 -3.92
C MET A 188 15.07 -27.80 -4.92
N ARG A 189 16.15 -28.59 -5.04
CA ARG A 189 16.13 -29.83 -5.84
C ARG A 189 15.21 -30.83 -5.12
N ARG A 190 14.15 -31.29 -5.78
CA ARG A 190 13.31 -32.36 -5.23
C ARG A 190 14.10 -33.68 -5.18
N TRP A 191 13.91 -34.46 -4.12
CA TRP A 191 14.38 -35.84 -4.04
C TRP A 191 13.24 -36.74 -3.59
N GLU A 192 13.35 -38.02 -3.94
CA GLU A 192 12.49 -39.07 -3.41
C GLU A 192 13.27 -39.81 -2.31
N GLY A 193 12.64 -40.05 -1.16
CA GLY A 193 13.26 -40.71 -0.01
C GLY A 193 13.31 -39.84 1.25
N PRO A 194 13.89 -40.36 2.35
CA PRO A 194 13.81 -39.71 3.65
C PRO A 194 14.58 -38.39 3.71
N TRP A 195 14.10 -37.51 4.57
CA TRP A 195 14.82 -36.32 4.99
C TRP A 195 15.76 -36.73 6.13
N THR A 196 17.02 -37.00 5.77
CA THR A 196 18.01 -37.63 6.68
C THR A 196 18.83 -36.63 7.47
N HIS A 197 18.97 -35.39 7.00
CA HIS A 197 19.75 -34.37 7.69
C HIS A 197 19.14 -32.97 7.51
N LEU A 198 19.05 -32.22 8.59
CA LEU A 198 18.78 -30.77 8.59
C LEU A 198 20.09 -30.02 8.85
N GLY A 199 20.51 -29.20 7.89
CA GLY A 199 21.61 -28.27 8.03
C GLY A 199 21.12 -26.84 8.21
N ILE A 200 21.79 -26.08 9.08
CA ILE A 200 21.64 -24.64 9.24
C ILE A 200 22.94 -24.01 8.76
N PHE A 201 22.88 -23.34 7.61
CA PHE A 201 24.00 -22.58 7.09
C PHE A 201 23.84 -21.12 7.47
N PHE A 202 24.96 -20.47 7.73
CA PHE A 202 25.02 -19.05 8.04
C PHE A 202 26.35 -18.49 7.56
N ASN A 203 26.35 -17.21 7.21
CA ASN A 203 27.56 -16.55 6.79
C ASN A 203 27.64 -15.12 7.31
N SER A 204 28.89 -14.67 7.47
CA SER A 204 29.18 -13.28 7.75
C SER A 204 28.81 -12.40 6.56
N GLN A 205 28.81 -11.09 6.81
CA GLN A 205 29.05 -10.11 5.78
C GLN A 205 30.40 -10.33 5.11
N ASP A 206 30.59 -9.65 4.00
CA ASP A 206 31.79 -9.77 3.20
C ASP A 206 33.02 -9.33 4.00
N ASN A 207 33.94 -10.27 4.14
CA ASN A 207 35.31 -10.17 4.62
C ASN A 207 35.54 -9.78 6.08
N GLU A 208 34.61 -10.19 6.92
CA GLU A 208 34.81 -10.18 8.36
C GLU A 208 35.94 -11.12 8.78
N GLU A 209 36.70 -10.75 9.82
CA GLU A 209 37.80 -11.59 10.36
C GLU A 209 37.32 -12.57 11.42
N ALA A 210 36.39 -12.11 12.23
CA ALA A 210 35.72 -12.93 13.20
C ALA A 210 34.32 -12.38 13.42
N VAL A 211 33.32 -13.26 13.44
CA VAL A 211 31.95 -12.94 13.80
C VAL A 211 31.39 -14.02 14.69
N THR A 212 30.35 -13.69 15.43
CA THR A 212 29.63 -14.63 16.27
C THR A 212 28.14 -14.56 15.96
N LEU A 213 27.53 -15.74 15.87
CA LEU A 213 26.07 -15.90 15.86
C LEU A 213 25.69 -16.74 17.07
N ASP A 214 24.84 -16.22 17.93
CA ASP A 214 24.25 -17.00 19.01
C ASP A 214 22.94 -17.60 18.50
N ILE A 215 22.87 -18.93 18.35
CA ILE A 215 21.63 -19.66 18.05
C ILE A 215 21.06 -20.19 19.36
N LEU A 216 19.86 -19.74 19.70
CA LEU A 216 19.18 -20.09 20.95
C LEU A 216 18.38 -21.39 20.79
N SER A 217 17.70 -21.56 19.66
CA SER A 217 16.94 -22.78 19.35
C SER A 217 16.70 -22.95 17.86
N VAL A 218 16.49 -24.19 17.46
CA VAL A 218 16.00 -24.59 16.13
C VAL A 218 14.78 -25.47 16.34
N SER A 219 13.66 -25.15 15.67
CA SER A 219 12.42 -25.91 15.76
C SER A 219 11.94 -26.30 14.37
N VAL A 220 11.64 -27.58 14.16
CA VAL A 220 10.96 -28.04 12.94
C VAL A 220 9.48 -28.14 13.24
N ILE A 221 8.65 -27.47 12.45
CA ILE A 221 7.23 -27.35 12.72
C ILE A 221 6.45 -28.32 11.84
N PRO A 222 5.68 -29.27 12.43
CA PRO A 222 4.81 -30.18 11.71
C PRO A 222 3.78 -29.41 10.89
N ARG A 223 3.37 -30.01 9.78
CA ARG A 223 2.47 -29.37 8.82
C ARG A 223 1.09 -29.05 9.41
N GLU A 224 0.67 -29.77 10.44
CA GLU A 224 -0.60 -29.61 11.14
C GLU A 224 -0.63 -28.43 12.13
N VAL A 225 0.51 -28.08 12.74
CA VAL A 225 0.59 -27.06 13.81
C VAL A 225 0.02 -25.69 13.40
N PRO A 226 0.20 -25.17 12.17
CA PRO A 226 -0.41 -23.89 11.78
C PRO A 226 -1.95 -23.83 11.85
N TYR A 227 -2.62 -24.96 12.08
CA TYR A 227 -4.07 -25.11 12.17
C TYR A 227 -4.55 -25.52 13.56
N ASP A 228 -3.67 -25.64 14.55
CA ASP A 228 -4.03 -26.08 15.92
C ASP A 228 -4.66 -24.99 16.79
N ASP A 229 -4.60 -23.73 16.35
CA ASP A 229 -5.02 -22.57 17.13
C ASP A 229 -6.54 -22.42 17.25
N ALA A 230 -7.29 -23.15 16.40
CA ALA A 230 -8.74 -23.18 16.44
C ALA A 230 -9.29 -24.46 15.80
N PRO A 231 -10.46 -24.97 16.25
CA PRO A 231 -11.20 -26.04 15.57
C PRO A 231 -11.45 -25.76 14.09
N VAL A 232 -11.71 -24.50 13.74
CA VAL A 232 -11.97 -24.00 12.39
C VAL A 232 -11.39 -22.59 12.27
N GLY A 233 -10.81 -22.26 11.12
CA GLY A 233 -10.33 -20.90 10.89
C GLY A 233 -10.13 -20.56 9.41
N VAL A 234 -9.68 -19.33 9.15
CA VAL A 234 -9.43 -18.83 7.80
C VAL A 234 -7.94 -18.54 7.63
N ARG A 235 -7.35 -19.06 6.55
CA ARG A 235 -5.93 -18.90 6.19
C ARG A 235 -5.76 -18.69 4.69
N TYR A 236 -4.59 -18.24 4.28
CA TYR A 236 -4.19 -18.24 2.87
C TYR A 236 -3.40 -19.51 2.59
N GLU A 237 -3.89 -20.27 1.61
CA GLU A 237 -3.28 -21.53 1.19
C GLU A 237 -2.78 -21.43 -0.24
N VAL A 238 -1.63 -22.04 -0.51
CA VAL A 238 -1.02 -22.07 -1.84
C VAL A 238 -1.00 -23.51 -2.34
N ARG A 239 -1.66 -23.74 -3.48
CA ARG A 239 -1.64 -25.02 -4.23
C ARG A 239 -1.58 -24.71 -5.72
N ASP A 240 -0.75 -25.40 -6.47
CA ASP A 240 -0.50 -25.12 -7.90
C ASP A 240 -0.17 -23.62 -8.17
N ARG A 241 0.66 -23.02 -7.30
CA ARG A 241 1.02 -21.58 -7.31
C ARG A 241 -0.17 -20.61 -7.22
N LYS A 242 -1.39 -21.09 -6.95
CA LYS A 242 -2.60 -20.30 -6.77
C LYS A 242 -2.83 -20.07 -5.29
N HIS A 243 -2.81 -18.81 -4.90
CA HIS A 243 -3.11 -18.37 -3.54
C HIS A 243 -4.63 -18.25 -3.39
N LYS A 244 -5.21 -18.98 -2.45
CA LYS A 244 -6.64 -18.89 -2.13
C LYS A 244 -6.85 -18.66 -0.63
N ARG A 245 -7.77 -17.75 -0.31
CA ARG A 245 -8.30 -17.63 1.05
C ARG A 245 -9.20 -18.85 1.30
N THR A 246 -8.98 -19.52 2.42
CA THR A 246 -9.43 -20.89 2.64
C THR A 246 -9.91 -21.06 4.06
N ILE A 247 -11.09 -21.67 4.23
CA ILE A 247 -11.56 -22.16 5.53
C ILE A 247 -10.91 -23.53 5.75
N PHE A 248 -10.24 -23.71 6.88
CA PHE A 248 -9.75 -25.02 7.32
C PHE A 248 -10.69 -25.61 8.36
N THR A 249 -10.90 -26.93 8.30
CA THR A 249 -11.66 -27.72 9.29
C THR A 249 -10.88 -29.00 9.61
N HIS A 250 -10.98 -29.49 10.84
CA HIS A 250 -10.51 -30.83 11.20
C HIS A 250 -11.63 -31.85 10.95
N THR A 251 -11.30 -33.05 10.47
CA THR A 251 -12.31 -34.10 10.23
C THR A 251 -12.60 -34.91 11.50
N PRO A 252 -13.84 -35.39 11.73
CA PRO A 252 -15.05 -34.97 11.05
C PRO A 252 -15.42 -33.53 11.47
N GLY A 253 -15.69 -32.67 10.50
CA GLY A 253 -15.99 -31.26 10.74
C GLY A 253 -17.11 -30.78 9.83
N ARG A 254 -18.08 -30.06 10.40
CA ARG A 254 -19.29 -29.62 9.70
C ARG A 254 -19.58 -28.16 9.97
N LEU A 255 -19.68 -27.38 8.90
CA LEU A 255 -20.05 -25.96 8.92
C LEU A 255 -21.46 -25.80 8.37
N GLU A 256 -22.38 -25.30 9.19
CA GLU A 256 -23.76 -25.01 8.80
C GLU A 256 -24.02 -23.51 8.71
N TYR A 257 -24.40 -23.06 7.52
CA TYR A 257 -24.80 -21.69 7.25
C TYR A 257 -26.30 -21.62 6.97
N ARG A 258 -27.00 -20.79 7.73
CA ARG A 258 -28.40 -20.47 7.44
C ARG A 258 -28.46 -19.31 6.47
N LEU A 259 -29.06 -19.54 5.31
CA LEU A 259 -29.17 -18.53 4.27
C LEU A 259 -30.44 -18.72 3.45
N ARG A 260 -30.79 -17.69 2.69
CA ARG A 260 -31.81 -17.82 1.64
C ARG A 260 -31.10 -18.12 0.32
N ALA A 261 -31.38 -19.28 -0.28
CA ALA A 261 -30.75 -19.65 -1.54
C ALA A 261 -31.10 -18.61 -2.64
N PRO A 262 -30.13 -18.06 -3.37
CA PRO A 262 -30.41 -17.10 -4.44
C PRO A 262 -31.12 -17.79 -5.62
N GLN A 263 -31.78 -17.02 -6.48
CA GLN A 263 -32.36 -17.56 -7.73
C GLN A 263 -31.23 -17.97 -8.67
N ALA A 264 -31.37 -19.09 -9.37
CA ALA A 264 -30.27 -19.64 -10.17
C ALA A 264 -28.95 -19.72 -9.35
N GLY A 265 -29.10 -20.06 -8.06
CA GLY A 265 -28.00 -20.05 -7.13
C GLY A 265 -26.97 -21.11 -7.45
N ARG A 266 -25.70 -20.83 -7.19
CA ARG A 266 -24.61 -21.80 -7.22
C ARG A 266 -23.60 -21.52 -6.13
N LEU A 267 -22.89 -22.55 -5.68
CA LEU A 267 -21.75 -22.46 -4.78
C LEU A 267 -20.49 -22.84 -5.55
N ASP A 268 -19.59 -21.88 -5.76
CA ASP A 268 -18.26 -22.09 -6.30
C ASP A 268 -17.29 -22.35 -5.12
N VAL A 269 -16.63 -23.49 -5.07
CA VAL A 269 -15.73 -23.87 -3.96
C VAL A 269 -14.56 -24.71 -4.44
N GLY A 270 -13.36 -24.47 -3.92
CA GLY A 270 -12.21 -25.34 -4.12
C GLY A 270 -12.06 -26.31 -2.96
N LEU A 271 -11.89 -27.60 -3.24
CA LEU A 271 -11.56 -28.61 -2.24
C LEU A 271 -10.05 -28.82 -2.21
N GLY A 272 -9.48 -28.99 -1.02
CA GLY A 272 -8.07 -29.31 -0.84
C GLY A 272 -7.82 -30.09 0.43
N VAL A 273 -6.73 -30.85 0.45
CA VAL A 273 -6.28 -31.61 1.63
C VAL A 273 -4.88 -31.18 2.04
N LEU A 274 -4.56 -31.33 3.32
CA LEU A 274 -3.23 -30.99 3.84
C LEU A 274 -2.18 -32.04 3.50
N LYS A 275 -2.54 -33.32 3.61
CA LYS A 275 -1.65 -34.46 3.36
C LYS A 275 -2.19 -35.38 2.27
N LYS A 276 -1.28 -36.03 1.53
CA LYS A 276 -1.60 -36.92 0.40
C LYS A 276 -2.10 -38.29 0.84
N ASP A 277 -1.62 -38.77 1.98
CA ASP A 277 -1.83 -40.13 2.49
C ASP A 277 -3.20 -40.32 3.17
N VAL A 278 -3.91 -39.23 3.47
CA VAL A 278 -5.24 -39.28 4.08
C VAL A 278 -6.25 -38.54 3.19
N PRO A 279 -6.96 -39.26 2.30
CA PRO A 279 -8.06 -38.70 1.54
C PRO A 279 -9.16 -38.15 2.45
N VAL A 280 -9.76 -37.03 2.06
CA VAL A 280 -10.90 -36.43 2.77
C VAL A 280 -12.14 -36.54 1.89
N THR A 281 -13.22 -37.04 2.46
CA THR A 281 -14.56 -37.03 1.88
C THR A 281 -15.25 -35.71 2.20
N PHE A 282 -15.52 -34.92 1.16
CA PHE A 282 -16.24 -33.65 1.23
C PHE A 282 -17.70 -33.87 0.83
N ARG A 283 -18.62 -33.48 1.71
CA ARG A 283 -20.06 -33.50 1.45
C ARG A 283 -20.64 -32.09 1.58
N ILE A 284 -21.43 -31.69 0.59
CA ILE A 284 -22.20 -30.45 0.63
C ILE A 284 -23.67 -30.81 0.60
N THR A 285 -24.39 -30.46 1.65
CA THR A 285 -25.84 -30.71 1.75
C THR A 285 -26.60 -29.41 1.96
N ALA A 286 -27.88 -29.40 1.59
CA ALA A 286 -28.78 -28.30 1.90
C ALA A 286 -30.09 -28.85 2.47
N THR A 287 -30.51 -28.29 3.59
CA THR A 287 -31.77 -28.66 4.26
C THR A 287 -32.73 -27.49 4.17
N PRO A 288 -33.78 -27.54 3.33
CA PRO A 288 -34.83 -26.53 3.31
C PRO A 288 -35.55 -26.47 4.66
N GLN A 289 -35.99 -25.28 5.08
CA GLN A 289 -36.77 -25.14 6.31
C GLN A 289 -38.03 -26.02 6.26
N GLY A 290 -38.09 -27.05 7.12
CA GLY A 290 -39.21 -28.01 7.19
C GLY A 290 -39.21 -29.09 6.09
N GLY A 291 -38.10 -29.31 5.38
CA GLY A 291 -37.94 -30.37 4.38
C GLY A 291 -36.78 -31.32 4.69
N ASP A 292 -36.63 -32.36 3.86
CA ASP A 292 -35.56 -33.35 3.98
C ASP A 292 -34.20 -32.82 3.52
N VAL A 293 -33.12 -33.43 4.03
CA VAL A 293 -31.72 -33.12 3.65
C VAL A 293 -31.48 -33.49 2.18
N ILE A 294 -30.94 -32.56 1.40
CA ILE A 294 -30.57 -32.78 -0.01
C ILE A 294 -29.05 -32.80 -0.12
N THR A 295 -28.49 -33.88 -0.66
CA THR A 295 -27.05 -33.96 -0.96
C THR A 295 -26.76 -33.35 -2.32
N LEU A 296 -25.89 -32.35 -2.35
CA LEU A 296 -25.54 -31.58 -3.53
C LEU A 296 -24.15 -31.92 -4.07
N LEU A 297 -23.24 -32.36 -3.19
CA LEU A 297 -21.93 -32.90 -3.51
C LEU A 297 -21.57 -33.97 -2.47
N ASP A 298 -20.96 -35.06 -2.91
CA ASP A 298 -20.31 -36.07 -2.07
C ASP A 298 -19.12 -36.63 -2.86
N GLU A 299 -17.90 -36.27 -2.47
CA GLU A 299 -16.69 -36.59 -3.21
C GLU A 299 -15.49 -36.80 -2.28
N THR A 300 -14.67 -37.80 -2.55
CA THR A 300 -13.39 -38.00 -1.85
C THR A 300 -12.24 -37.42 -2.66
N TYR A 301 -11.43 -36.58 -2.03
CA TYR A 301 -10.29 -35.89 -2.65
C TYR A 301 -9.00 -36.13 -1.85
N SER A 302 -7.88 -36.37 -2.54
CA SER A 302 -6.59 -36.73 -1.92
C SER A 302 -5.39 -35.99 -2.51
N ASP A 303 -5.61 -35.13 -3.51
CA ASP A 303 -4.52 -34.38 -4.15
C ASP A 303 -4.22 -33.12 -3.32
N HIS A 304 -3.08 -33.15 -2.64
CA HIS A 304 -2.62 -32.03 -1.81
C HIS A 304 -1.96 -30.90 -2.63
N GLU A 305 -1.54 -31.15 -3.88
CA GLU A 305 -0.82 -30.17 -4.71
C GLU A 305 -1.76 -29.26 -5.51
N HIS A 306 -2.99 -29.73 -5.82
CA HIS A 306 -3.96 -29.00 -6.64
C HIS A 306 -5.25 -28.67 -5.89
N TRP A 307 -6.03 -27.75 -6.45
CA TRP A 307 -7.39 -27.46 -5.98
C TRP A 307 -8.41 -28.21 -6.84
N ALA A 308 -9.30 -28.98 -6.23
CA ALA A 308 -10.50 -29.49 -6.89
C ALA A 308 -11.58 -28.40 -6.91
N GLN A 309 -11.60 -27.58 -7.96
CA GLN A 309 -12.64 -26.56 -8.13
C GLN A 309 -13.98 -27.23 -8.47
N ARG A 310 -15.02 -26.92 -7.70
CA ARG A 310 -16.40 -27.38 -7.90
C ARG A 310 -17.35 -26.20 -8.00
N CYS A 311 -18.42 -26.41 -8.75
CA CYS A 311 -19.56 -25.50 -8.86
C CYS A 311 -20.80 -26.33 -8.60
N VAL A 312 -21.45 -26.09 -7.46
CA VAL A 312 -22.58 -26.86 -6.95
C VAL A 312 -23.87 -26.08 -7.21
N ASP A 313 -24.83 -26.71 -7.89
CA ASP A 313 -26.09 -26.08 -8.27
C ASP A 313 -27.04 -25.97 -7.07
N LEU A 314 -27.50 -24.75 -6.77
CA LEU A 314 -28.51 -24.44 -5.75
C LEU A 314 -29.83 -23.99 -6.38
N SER A 315 -29.97 -24.04 -7.71
CA SER A 315 -31.12 -23.51 -8.44
C SER A 315 -32.45 -24.15 -8.02
N ALA A 316 -32.47 -25.45 -7.70
CA ALA A 316 -33.66 -26.16 -7.19
C ALA A 316 -34.15 -25.66 -5.82
N LEU A 317 -33.30 -24.91 -5.11
CA LEU A 317 -33.55 -24.34 -3.78
C LEU A 317 -33.88 -22.85 -3.82
N SER A 318 -33.87 -22.25 -5.02
CA SER A 318 -34.08 -20.82 -5.26
C SER A 318 -35.18 -20.19 -4.38
N GLY A 319 -34.80 -19.20 -3.58
CA GLY A 319 -35.68 -18.41 -2.71
C GLY A 319 -36.10 -19.10 -1.41
N LYS A 320 -35.81 -20.39 -1.22
CA LYS A 320 -36.06 -21.12 0.03
C LYS A 320 -35.02 -20.72 1.07
N ARG A 321 -35.44 -20.68 2.34
CA ARG A 321 -34.50 -20.67 3.47
C ARG A 321 -33.93 -22.07 3.60
N ILE A 322 -32.61 -22.18 3.58
CA ILE A 322 -31.89 -23.44 3.67
C ILE A 322 -30.83 -23.33 4.76
N THR A 323 -30.54 -24.46 5.39
CA THR A 323 -29.27 -24.68 6.08
C THR A 323 -28.35 -25.36 5.10
N LEU A 324 -27.35 -24.64 4.59
CA LEU A 324 -26.29 -25.16 3.74
C LEU A 324 -25.18 -25.72 4.65
N SER A 325 -24.78 -26.96 4.43
CA SER A 325 -23.79 -27.64 5.24
C SER A 325 -22.59 -28.05 4.38
N LEU A 326 -21.39 -27.68 4.84
CA LEU A 326 -20.11 -28.11 4.29
C LEU A 326 -19.49 -29.07 5.31
N GLU A 327 -19.42 -30.35 4.97
CA GLU A 327 -18.96 -31.44 5.83
C GLU A 327 -17.70 -32.08 5.25
N ALA A 328 -16.68 -32.25 6.08
CA ALA A 328 -15.46 -32.96 5.74
C ALA A 328 -15.28 -34.13 6.71
N ASP A 329 -15.03 -35.31 6.18
CA ASP A 329 -14.79 -36.53 6.93
C ASP A 329 -13.57 -37.27 6.39
N ALA A 330 -12.87 -38.02 7.24
CA ALA A 330 -11.73 -38.83 6.85
C ALA A 330 -11.54 -39.99 7.82
N GLU A 331 -10.89 -41.06 7.37
CA GLU A 331 -10.60 -42.24 8.20
C GLU A 331 -9.81 -41.88 9.46
N ARG A 332 -8.88 -40.93 9.34
CA ARG A 332 -8.15 -40.36 10.48
C ARG A 332 -8.85 -39.08 10.96
N ALA A 333 -9.41 -39.14 12.16
CA ALA A 333 -9.90 -37.96 12.86
C ALA A 333 -8.78 -36.92 13.01
N GLY A 334 -9.11 -35.64 12.96
CA GLY A 334 -8.16 -34.55 13.00
C GLY A 334 -7.54 -34.15 11.68
N THR A 335 -7.86 -34.82 10.58
CA THR A 335 -7.27 -34.47 9.28
C THR A 335 -7.74 -33.08 8.86
N VAL A 336 -6.80 -32.23 8.45
CA VAL A 336 -7.12 -30.86 8.02
C VAL A 336 -7.63 -30.88 6.58
N ALA A 337 -8.85 -30.40 6.42
CA ALA A 337 -9.57 -30.25 5.16
C ALA A 337 -9.73 -28.76 4.81
N PHE A 338 -9.68 -28.45 3.50
CA PHE A 338 -9.72 -27.09 3.00
C PHE A 338 -10.93 -26.81 2.10
N TRP A 339 -11.67 -25.77 2.45
CA TRP A 339 -12.72 -25.16 1.64
C TRP A 339 -12.24 -23.80 1.13
N ALA A 340 -11.70 -23.77 -0.09
CA ALA A 340 -11.07 -22.61 -0.68
C ALA A 340 -12.08 -21.71 -1.41
N ALA A 341 -12.13 -20.45 -1.00
CA ALA A 341 -13.03 -19.40 -1.50
C ALA A 341 -14.50 -19.85 -1.73
N PRO A 342 -15.16 -20.48 -0.73
CA PRO A 342 -16.55 -20.95 -0.85
C PRO A 342 -17.50 -19.78 -1.09
N THR A 343 -17.87 -19.57 -2.35
CA THR A 343 -18.60 -18.39 -2.82
C THR A 343 -19.97 -18.77 -3.33
N ILE A 344 -21.02 -18.25 -2.70
CA ILE A 344 -22.40 -18.40 -3.20
C ILE A 344 -22.70 -17.22 -4.13
N SER A 345 -23.18 -17.53 -5.32
CA SER A 345 -23.62 -16.54 -6.31
C SER A 345 -24.99 -16.91 -6.88
N GLY A 346 -25.68 -15.95 -7.49
CA GLY A 346 -26.97 -16.17 -8.13
C GLY A 346 -27.69 -14.86 -8.46
N THR A 347 -28.84 -14.98 -9.12
CA THR A 347 -29.77 -13.89 -9.42
C THR A 347 -30.77 -13.68 -8.28
N ARG A 348 -31.34 -12.49 -8.12
CA ARG A 348 -32.21 -12.16 -6.98
C ARG A 348 -33.69 -12.39 -7.35
N LYS A 349 -34.49 -13.03 -6.49
CA LYS A 349 -35.96 -12.82 -6.49
C LYS A 349 -36.20 -11.57 -5.66
N ALA A 350 -36.76 -10.53 -6.27
CA ALA A 350 -37.12 -9.32 -5.58
C ALA A 350 -38.25 -9.59 -4.55
N GLU A 351 -37.90 -10.06 -3.34
CA GLU A 351 -38.59 -9.53 -2.16
C GLU A 351 -38.25 -8.04 -2.15
N ARG A 352 -39.28 -7.17 -2.28
CA ARG A 352 -39.11 -5.73 -2.45
C ARG A 352 -38.04 -5.22 -1.47
N PRO A 353 -36.85 -4.84 -1.97
CA PRO A 353 -35.86 -4.20 -1.13
C PRO A 353 -36.47 -2.87 -0.69
N ILE A 354 -36.18 -2.43 0.53
CA ILE A 354 -36.03 -0.98 0.71
C ILE A 354 -34.95 -0.62 -0.32
N ALA A 355 -35.33 0.08 -1.39
CA ALA A 355 -34.43 0.22 -2.52
C ALA A 355 -33.14 0.91 -2.05
N ASN A 356 -31.98 0.36 -2.45
CA ASN A 356 -30.69 0.96 -2.14
C ASN A 356 -30.52 2.31 -2.86
N THR A 357 -31.22 2.46 -3.98
CA THR A 357 -31.37 3.71 -4.72
C THR A 357 -32.86 3.95 -4.97
N LEU A 358 -33.39 5.10 -4.53
CA LEU A 358 -34.79 5.50 -4.69
C LEU A 358 -34.90 6.74 -5.56
N ILE A 359 -35.88 6.75 -6.47
CA ILE A 359 -36.33 7.95 -7.17
C ILE A 359 -37.64 8.42 -6.54
N TRP A 360 -37.69 9.68 -6.14
CA TRP A 360 -38.85 10.33 -5.57
C TRP A 360 -39.34 11.45 -6.48
N ASP A 361 -40.66 11.61 -6.51
CA ASP A 361 -41.36 12.77 -7.03
C ASP A 361 -41.92 13.56 -5.85
N THR A 362 -41.44 14.79 -5.64
CA THR A 362 -41.81 15.60 -4.47
C THR A 362 -43.27 16.08 -4.49
N GLN A 363 -44.03 15.76 -5.55
CA GLN A 363 -45.43 16.17 -5.82
C GLN A 363 -45.65 17.68 -5.98
N SER A 364 -44.75 18.52 -5.49
CA SER A 364 -44.72 19.96 -5.71
C SER A 364 -43.27 20.43 -5.83
N ALA A 365 -42.98 21.31 -6.79
CA ALA A 365 -41.65 21.87 -6.96
C ALA A 365 -41.24 22.74 -5.76
N PHE A 366 -39.97 22.66 -5.37
CA PHE A 366 -39.36 23.53 -4.37
C PHE A 366 -39.34 24.97 -4.87
N MET A 367 -39.66 25.90 -3.96
CA MET A 367 -39.71 27.33 -4.24
C MET A 367 -38.30 27.95 -4.19
N ASP A 368 -37.88 28.42 -3.02
CA ASP A 368 -36.59 29.12 -2.82
C ASP A 368 -35.60 28.35 -1.94
N GLN A 369 -36.06 27.34 -1.21
CA GLN A 369 -35.22 26.45 -0.42
C GLN A 369 -35.61 25.00 -0.68
N VAL A 370 -34.60 24.14 -0.71
CA VAL A 370 -34.74 22.69 -0.81
C VAL A 370 -34.64 22.12 0.60
N ASP A 371 -35.71 21.50 1.09
CA ASP A 371 -35.70 20.71 2.33
C ASP A 371 -36.00 19.24 2.00
N VAL A 372 -34.98 18.40 2.13
CA VAL A 372 -35.06 16.96 1.84
C VAL A 372 -35.39 16.09 3.06
N ARG A 373 -35.60 16.73 4.22
CA ARG A 373 -35.87 16.05 5.49
C ARG A 373 -37.34 15.76 5.70
N ASP A 374 -38.23 16.64 5.21
CA ASP A 374 -39.67 16.40 5.21
C ASP A 374 -40.11 15.76 3.89
N ARG A 375 -40.68 14.56 4.00
CA ARG A 375 -41.05 13.69 2.87
C ARG A 375 -42.49 13.24 2.93
N ALA A 376 -43.30 13.79 3.84
CA ALA A 376 -44.66 13.30 4.10
C ALA A 376 -45.54 13.25 2.84
N ASN A 377 -45.29 14.15 1.89
CA ASN A 377 -46.05 14.29 0.65
C ASN A 377 -45.32 13.77 -0.60
N TRP A 378 -44.17 13.12 -0.45
CA TRP A 378 -43.39 12.66 -1.61
C TRP A 378 -43.85 11.26 -2.04
N LYS A 379 -43.79 11.02 -3.35
CA LYS A 379 -44.17 9.74 -3.96
C LYS A 379 -42.92 9.02 -4.47
N VAL A 380 -42.74 7.76 -4.06
CA VAL A 380 -41.73 6.89 -4.67
C VAL A 380 -42.13 6.59 -6.11
N VAL A 381 -41.22 6.80 -7.06
CA VAL A 381 -41.40 6.42 -8.45
C VAL A 381 -41.03 4.94 -8.60
N VAL A 382 -42.05 4.12 -8.81
CA VAL A 382 -41.90 2.68 -9.07
C VAL A 382 -41.75 2.46 -10.57
N ASP A 383 -40.90 1.51 -10.96
CA ASP A 383 -40.50 1.24 -12.34
C ASP A 383 -41.64 1.41 -13.40
N PRO A 384 -41.63 2.47 -14.23
CA PRO A 384 -42.64 2.68 -15.26
C PRO A 384 -42.46 1.72 -16.45
N PRO A 385 -43.54 1.26 -17.11
CA PRO A 385 -43.44 0.39 -18.27
C PRO A 385 -42.66 1.05 -19.41
N ALA A 386 -41.72 0.31 -20.02
CA ALA A 386 -40.95 0.77 -21.17
C ALA A 386 -41.82 0.80 -22.44
N GLN A 387 -41.88 1.93 -23.15
CA GLN A 387 -42.49 2.02 -24.48
C GLN A 387 -41.50 2.62 -25.49
N GLY A 388 -40.95 1.78 -26.38
CA GLY A 388 -40.20 2.19 -27.58
C GLY A 388 -38.82 2.81 -27.37
N GLU A 389 -38.24 3.37 -28.44
CA GLU A 389 -36.92 4.04 -28.49
C GLU A 389 -36.83 5.35 -27.65
N TRP A 390 -37.89 5.70 -26.92
CA TRP A 390 -38.07 7.01 -26.29
C TRP A 390 -37.85 7.05 -24.77
N GLY A 391 -37.56 5.91 -24.11
CA GLY A 391 -37.32 5.81 -22.65
C GLY A 391 -38.58 5.54 -21.82
N ARG A 392 -38.47 5.46 -20.48
CA ARG A 392 -39.62 5.21 -19.59
C ARG A 392 -40.33 6.54 -19.30
N GLU A 393 -41.58 6.67 -19.76
CA GLU A 393 -42.37 7.89 -19.53
C GLU A 393 -42.95 7.91 -18.11
N TYR A 394 -42.44 8.81 -17.27
CA TYR A 394 -43.05 9.20 -15.99
C TYR A 394 -43.14 10.72 -15.96
N SER A 395 -44.33 11.27 -15.77
CA SER A 395 -44.53 12.72 -15.66
C SER A 395 -44.44 13.12 -14.19
N PHE A 396 -43.38 13.85 -13.84
CA PHE A 396 -43.16 14.36 -12.49
C PHE A 396 -44.08 15.55 -12.19
N GLN A 397 -44.74 15.52 -11.03
CA GLN A 397 -45.54 16.67 -10.56
C GLN A 397 -44.68 17.72 -9.84
N GLY A 398 -43.66 17.26 -9.11
CA GLY A 398 -42.70 18.10 -8.41
C GLY A 398 -41.27 18.00 -8.96
N ASP A 399 -40.31 18.20 -8.07
CA ASP A 399 -38.90 17.97 -8.35
C ASP A 399 -38.55 16.49 -8.21
N VAL A 400 -37.50 16.07 -8.92
CA VAL A 400 -36.97 14.71 -8.83
C VAL A 400 -35.93 14.66 -7.71
N VAL A 401 -36.01 13.63 -6.87
CA VAL A 401 -34.96 13.36 -5.88
C VAL A 401 -34.48 11.93 -6.04
N VAL A 402 -33.18 11.74 -6.28
CA VAL A 402 -32.55 10.42 -6.26
C VAL A 402 -31.71 10.30 -4.99
N GLU A 403 -31.89 9.23 -4.23
CA GLU A 403 -31.09 9.01 -3.02
C GLU A 403 -30.62 7.57 -2.88
N ASN A 404 -29.52 7.39 -2.17
CA ASN A 404 -29.01 6.10 -1.71
C ASN A 404 -28.55 6.20 -0.25
N GLU A 405 -27.79 5.22 0.24
CA GLU A 405 -27.26 5.22 1.63
C GLU A 405 -26.38 6.44 1.94
N HIS A 406 -25.67 6.98 0.93
CA HIS A 406 -24.66 8.01 1.12
C HIS A 406 -25.12 9.42 0.71
N LEU A 407 -25.98 9.53 -0.29
CA LEU A 407 -26.32 10.79 -0.94
C LEU A 407 -27.83 11.00 -1.10
N ALA A 408 -28.24 12.27 -1.14
CA ALA A 408 -29.52 12.71 -1.68
C ALA A 408 -29.28 13.79 -2.75
N VAL A 409 -29.82 13.58 -3.95
CA VAL A 409 -29.60 14.43 -5.12
C VAL A 409 -30.93 14.98 -5.62
N VAL A 410 -31.07 16.29 -5.58
CA VAL A 410 -32.29 17.01 -5.92
C VAL A 410 -32.13 17.71 -7.26
N PHE A 411 -33.00 17.38 -8.21
CA PHE A 411 -33.10 18.04 -9.50
C PHE A 411 -34.07 19.21 -9.36
N TRP A 412 -33.55 20.37 -8.94
CA TRP A 412 -34.34 21.55 -8.60
C TRP A 412 -34.80 22.29 -9.87
N SER A 413 -36.02 21.98 -10.29
CA SER A 413 -36.57 22.37 -11.58
C SER A 413 -36.65 23.87 -11.77
N ARG A 414 -37.13 24.63 -10.77
CA ARG A 414 -37.32 26.08 -10.87
C ARG A 414 -36.03 26.89 -10.93
N LYS A 415 -34.91 26.35 -10.44
CA LYS A 415 -33.60 27.02 -10.49
C LYS A 415 -32.68 26.46 -11.57
N GLY A 416 -33.05 25.35 -12.21
CA GLY A 416 -32.20 24.72 -13.22
C GLY A 416 -30.88 24.22 -12.62
N ARG A 417 -30.94 23.61 -11.43
CA ARG A 417 -29.77 23.15 -10.67
C ARG A 417 -29.97 21.71 -10.20
N VAL A 418 -28.87 20.97 -10.08
CA VAL A 418 -28.88 19.67 -9.41
C VAL A 418 -28.08 19.81 -8.11
N VAL A 419 -28.71 19.59 -6.97
CA VAL A 419 -28.13 19.84 -5.65
C VAL A 419 -27.86 18.51 -4.96
N ILE A 420 -26.62 18.30 -4.51
CA ILE A 420 -26.14 17.06 -3.91
C ILE A 420 -25.88 17.30 -2.42
N TYR A 421 -26.49 16.44 -1.61
CA TYR A 421 -26.37 16.40 -0.16
C TYR A 421 -25.71 15.10 0.27
N SER A 422 -24.94 15.17 1.36
CA SER A 422 -24.50 13.97 2.09
C SER A 422 -25.60 13.53 3.05
N LYS A 423 -25.83 12.22 3.16
CA LYS A 423 -26.78 11.64 4.12
C LYS A 423 -26.34 11.82 5.58
N THR A 424 -25.07 12.12 5.83
CA THR A 424 -24.57 12.47 7.17
C THR A 424 -25.04 13.84 7.64
N ASP A 425 -25.35 14.76 6.72
CA ASP A 425 -25.86 16.10 7.02
C ASP A 425 -26.70 16.66 5.86
N LEU A 426 -28.01 16.39 5.91
CA LEU A 426 -28.99 16.89 4.94
C LEU A 426 -29.34 18.38 5.11
N SER A 427 -28.81 19.07 6.13
CA SER A 427 -29.10 20.50 6.36
C SER A 427 -28.28 21.43 5.48
N LYS A 428 -27.19 20.92 4.88
CA LYS A 428 -26.24 21.70 4.08
C LYS A 428 -26.04 21.06 2.73
N LYS A 429 -26.34 21.81 1.67
CA LYS A 429 -25.92 21.47 0.31
C LYS A 429 -24.40 21.39 0.23
N ARG A 430 -23.87 20.38 -0.46
CA ARG A 430 -22.42 20.15 -0.57
C ARG A 430 -21.89 20.44 -1.96
N VAL A 431 -22.64 20.05 -2.98
CA VAL A 431 -22.32 20.36 -4.38
C VAL A 431 -23.58 20.80 -5.10
N GLU A 432 -23.47 21.79 -5.98
CA GLU A 432 -24.48 22.07 -6.99
C GLU A 432 -23.88 21.89 -8.38
N PHE A 433 -24.64 21.27 -9.26
CA PHE A 433 -24.31 21.18 -10.67
C PHE A 433 -25.16 22.18 -11.47
N ALA A 434 -24.51 22.81 -12.44
CA ALA A 434 -25.15 23.59 -13.49
C ALA A 434 -24.43 23.36 -14.83
N PRO A 435 -25.16 23.35 -15.97
CA PRO A 435 -24.52 23.49 -17.28
C PRO A 435 -23.73 24.79 -17.33
N LEU A 436 -22.49 24.74 -17.80
CA LEU A 436 -21.58 25.88 -17.76
C LEU A 436 -22.16 27.11 -18.48
N GLN A 437 -22.84 26.92 -19.61
CA GLN A 437 -23.48 28.01 -20.37
C GLN A 437 -24.63 28.70 -19.61
N LEU A 438 -25.18 28.04 -18.60
CA LEU A 438 -26.30 28.50 -17.78
C LEU A 438 -25.84 28.95 -16.38
N LYS A 439 -24.53 28.89 -16.10
CA LYS A 439 -23.95 29.35 -14.84
C LYS A 439 -24.26 30.84 -14.62
N GLY A 440 -24.80 31.17 -13.45
CA GLY A 440 -25.20 32.55 -13.10
C GLY A 440 -26.46 33.07 -13.81
N LYS A 441 -27.08 32.30 -14.72
CA LYS A 441 -28.30 32.69 -15.44
C LYS A 441 -29.55 32.04 -14.83
N PRO A 442 -30.72 32.71 -14.90
CA PRO A 442 -32.00 32.06 -14.63
C PRO A 442 -32.24 30.92 -15.61
N ALA A 443 -32.32 29.70 -15.10
CA ALA A 443 -32.57 28.49 -15.87
C ALA A 443 -33.61 27.63 -15.17
N SER A 444 -34.18 26.68 -15.91
CA SER A 444 -35.11 25.68 -15.39
C SER A 444 -34.79 24.29 -15.93
N ILE A 445 -35.18 23.25 -15.19
CA ILE A 445 -35.28 21.89 -15.74
C ILE A 445 -36.65 21.77 -16.39
N THR A 446 -36.68 21.48 -17.69
CA THR A 446 -37.91 21.36 -18.47
C THR A 446 -38.35 19.92 -18.67
N ASN A 447 -37.42 18.98 -18.57
CA ASN A 447 -37.71 17.57 -18.75
C ASN A 447 -36.79 16.71 -17.88
N CYS A 448 -37.35 15.63 -17.33
CA CYS A 448 -36.60 14.56 -16.69
C CYS A 448 -37.10 13.23 -17.26
N ARG A 449 -36.19 12.47 -17.86
CA ARG A 449 -36.46 11.14 -18.41
C ARG A 449 -35.77 10.08 -17.58
N ILE A 450 -36.52 9.08 -17.11
CA ILE A 450 -35.96 7.95 -16.38
C ILE A 450 -35.38 6.96 -17.41
N LEU A 451 -34.06 6.78 -17.37
CA LEU A 451 -33.36 5.80 -18.19
C LEU A 451 -33.26 4.44 -17.49
N GLN A 452 -33.08 4.46 -16.17
CA GLN A 452 -32.93 3.27 -15.35
C GLN A 452 -33.50 3.51 -13.95
N ASN A 453 -34.21 2.53 -13.39
CA ASN A 453 -34.71 2.54 -12.02
C ASN A 453 -34.88 1.08 -11.55
N THR A 454 -33.79 0.43 -11.17
CA THR A 454 -33.78 -1.00 -10.76
C THR A 454 -33.86 -1.17 -9.24
N GLY A 455 -33.80 -0.06 -8.48
CA GLY A 455 -33.71 -0.05 -7.03
C GLY A 455 -32.30 -0.28 -6.47
N ASP A 456 -31.37 -0.77 -7.29
CA ASP A 456 -29.93 -0.80 -6.98
C ASP A 456 -29.17 0.27 -7.78
N GLU A 457 -29.68 0.58 -8.98
CA GLU A 457 -29.15 1.61 -9.87
C GLU A 457 -30.29 2.52 -10.34
N ALA A 458 -29.98 3.80 -10.49
CA ALA A 458 -30.88 4.77 -11.09
C ALA A 458 -30.12 5.60 -12.12
N ALA A 459 -30.75 5.92 -13.24
CA ALA A 459 -30.22 6.86 -14.21
C ALA A 459 -31.34 7.76 -14.72
N VAL A 460 -31.09 9.06 -14.70
CA VAL A 460 -32.03 10.08 -15.20
C VAL A 460 -31.34 11.01 -16.17
N GLU A 461 -31.99 11.29 -17.29
CA GLU A 461 -31.58 12.33 -18.22
C GLU A 461 -32.36 13.61 -17.93
N ILE A 462 -31.64 14.70 -17.78
CA ILE A 462 -32.18 16.00 -17.38
C ILE A 462 -31.97 17.00 -18.50
N SER A 463 -33.05 17.68 -18.90
CA SER A 463 -33.00 18.78 -19.87
C SER A 463 -33.13 20.13 -19.18
N PHE A 464 -32.17 21.01 -19.41
CA PHE A 464 -32.10 22.37 -18.91
C PHE A 464 -32.44 23.36 -20.03
N SER A 465 -33.20 24.40 -19.69
CA SER A 465 -33.51 25.51 -20.58
C SER A 465 -33.29 26.85 -19.89
N ALA A 466 -33.02 27.89 -20.69
CA ALA A 466 -33.08 29.28 -20.28
C ALA A 466 -33.78 30.10 -21.36
N LYS A 467 -34.42 31.21 -20.97
CA LYS A 467 -35.19 32.06 -21.89
C LYS A 467 -34.37 32.63 -23.07
N GLU A 468 -33.04 32.70 -22.90
CA GLU A 468 -32.10 33.26 -23.86
C GLU A 468 -31.44 32.21 -24.77
N THR A 469 -31.76 30.92 -24.61
CA THR A 469 -31.15 29.84 -25.39
C THR A 469 -32.20 29.15 -26.26
N GLU A 470 -31.96 29.09 -27.58
CA GLU A 470 -32.87 28.44 -28.55
C GLU A 470 -32.91 26.90 -28.42
N TYR A 471 -31.98 26.30 -27.68
CA TYR A 471 -31.84 24.85 -27.54
C TYR A 471 -31.73 24.42 -26.08
N ASN A 472 -32.28 23.25 -25.76
CA ASN A 472 -32.14 22.63 -24.44
C ASN A 472 -30.77 21.95 -24.32
N LEU A 473 -30.17 22.02 -23.14
CA LEU A 473 -28.95 21.30 -22.79
C LEU A 473 -29.31 20.06 -21.98
N SER A 474 -28.63 18.93 -22.18
CA SER A 474 -28.95 17.70 -21.45
C SER A 474 -27.74 17.07 -20.76
N ALA A 475 -27.98 16.37 -19.66
CA ALA A 475 -26.98 15.52 -19.03
C ALA A 475 -27.66 14.29 -18.43
N VAL A 476 -26.97 13.15 -18.52
CA VAL A 476 -27.36 11.92 -17.84
C VAL A 476 -26.66 11.83 -16.49
N PHE A 477 -27.42 11.55 -15.45
CA PHE A 477 -26.93 11.32 -14.10
C PHE A 477 -27.20 9.87 -13.72
N SER A 478 -26.15 9.13 -13.39
CA SER A 478 -26.24 7.72 -12.98
C SER A 478 -25.79 7.54 -11.54
N PHE A 479 -26.48 6.66 -10.84
CA PHE A 479 -26.35 6.39 -9.41
C PHE A 479 -26.32 4.89 -9.18
N GLY A 480 -25.44 4.46 -8.28
CA GLY A 480 -25.41 3.08 -7.75
C GLY A 480 -25.50 3.07 -6.23
N LYS A 481 -25.02 1.99 -5.61
CA LYS A 481 -25.02 1.83 -4.15
C LYS A 481 -24.00 2.69 -3.41
N LYS A 482 -22.94 3.12 -4.10
CA LYS A 482 -21.82 3.89 -3.52
C LYS A 482 -22.08 5.40 -3.55
N GLN A 483 -21.24 6.17 -2.87
CA GLN A 483 -21.28 7.65 -2.87
C GLN A 483 -20.83 8.33 -4.18
N ILE A 484 -20.94 7.66 -5.33
CA ILE A 484 -20.47 8.16 -6.63
C ILE A 484 -21.67 8.61 -7.46
N VAL A 485 -21.54 9.78 -8.08
CA VAL A 485 -22.46 10.26 -9.12
C VAL A 485 -21.69 10.34 -10.44
N ASP A 486 -22.15 9.60 -11.44
CA ASP A 486 -21.67 9.70 -12.83
C ASP A 486 -22.49 10.75 -13.57
N ILE A 487 -21.81 11.74 -14.15
CA ILE A 487 -22.42 12.82 -14.92
C ILE A 487 -21.89 12.76 -16.33
N LYS A 488 -22.76 12.40 -17.27
CA LYS A 488 -22.47 12.37 -18.71
C LYS A 488 -23.18 13.53 -19.42
N PRO A 489 -22.49 14.64 -19.69
CA PRO A 489 -23.07 15.75 -20.45
C PRO A 489 -23.30 15.35 -21.93
N SER A 490 -24.35 15.87 -22.55
CA SER A 490 -24.59 15.68 -23.98
C SER A 490 -23.63 16.51 -24.83
N GLU A 491 -23.45 16.16 -26.11
CA GLU A 491 -22.50 16.82 -27.02
C GLU A 491 -22.74 18.33 -27.19
N ASN A 492 -23.99 18.78 -27.11
CA ASN A 492 -24.35 20.20 -27.22
C ASN A 492 -24.09 21.01 -25.92
N MET A 493 -23.74 20.35 -24.81
CA MET A 493 -23.33 21.01 -23.58
C MET A 493 -21.85 21.36 -23.66
N LYS A 494 -21.47 22.64 -23.64
CA LYS A 494 -20.07 23.09 -23.75
C LYS A 494 -19.23 22.71 -22.53
N GLY A 495 -19.86 22.49 -21.38
CA GLY A 495 -19.17 22.18 -20.15
C GLY A 495 -20.12 22.09 -18.96
N ILE A 496 -19.57 21.76 -17.80
CA ILE A 496 -20.30 21.67 -16.54
C ILE A 496 -19.62 22.52 -15.46
N SER A 497 -20.39 22.94 -14.47
CA SER A 497 -19.91 23.63 -13.28
C SER A 497 -20.36 22.90 -12.03
N LEU A 498 -19.41 22.59 -11.14
CA LEU A 498 -19.65 22.01 -9.82
C LEU A 498 -19.38 23.06 -8.76
N LEU A 499 -20.43 23.69 -8.24
CA LEU A 499 -20.33 24.69 -7.18
C LEU A 499 -20.22 24.01 -5.81
N SER A 500 -19.24 24.40 -5.01
CA SER A 500 -18.96 23.80 -3.71
C SER A 500 -18.11 24.75 -2.86
N PRO A 501 -18.29 24.84 -1.53
CA PRO A 501 -17.50 25.72 -0.67
C PRO A 501 -16.12 25.12 -0.37
N ILE A 502 -15.23 25.13 -1.36
CA ILE A 502 -13.90 24.51 -1.28
C ILE A 502 -12.91 25.52 -0.65
N GLU A 503 -12.27 25.13 0.45
CA GLU A 503 -11.23 25.93 1.11
C GLU A 503 -9.86 25.72 0.44
N TYR A 504 -9.56 24.49 0.02
CA TYR A 504 -8.34 24.16 -0.74
C TYR A 504 -8.63 23.17 -1.87
N GLY A 505 -8.02 23.40 -3.03
CA GLY A 505 -7.99 22.44 -4.13
C GLY A 505 -6.68 21.66 -4.15
N VAL A 506 -6.73 20.34 -4.27
CA VAL A 506 -5.54 19.48 -4.33
C VAL A 506 -5.55 18.68 -5.64
N ILE A 507 -4.43 18.70 -6.36
CA ILE A 507 -4.16 17.80 -7.49
C ILE A 507 -3.07 16.84 -7.04
N PRO A 508 -3.43 15.59 -6.69
CA PRO A 508 -2.45 14.61 -6.24
C PRO A 508 -1.49 14.18 -7.35
N ASP A 509 -0.22 13.95 -7.01
CA ASP A 509 0.72 13.18 -7.85
C ASP A 509 1.41 12.10 -7.00
N PHE A 510 1.66 10.94 -7.62
CA PHE A 510 2.17 9.76 -6.90
C PHE A 510 3.67 9.53 -7.13
N VAL A 511 4.33 10.36 -7.93
CA VAL A 511 5.78 10.32 -8.20
C VAL A 511 6.44 11.66 -7.86
N GLY A 512 5.79 12.76 -8.26
CA GLY A 512 6.15 14.12 -7.86
C GLY A 512 5.33 14.60 -6.66
N ASP A 513 5.28 15.92 -6.47
CA ASP A 513 4.50 16.55 -5.40
C ASP A 513 3.07 16.90 -5.80
N ASP A 514 2.19 16.85 -4.81
CA ASP A 514 0.83 17.37 -4.96
C ASP A 514 0.85 18.88 -5.26
N LEU A 515 -0.10 19.36 -6.06
CA LEU A 515 -0.35 20.80 -6.18
C LEU A 515 -1.49 21.19 -5.25
N ILE A 516 -1.23 22.08 -4.31
CA ILE A 516 -2.27 22.63 -3.43
C ILE A 516 -2.53 24.09 -3.76
N PHE A 517 -3.78 24.39 -4.14
CA PHE A 517 -4.30 25.70 -4.48
C PHE A 517 -5.07 26.28 -3.30
N ASP A 518 -4.53 27.39 -2.80
CA ASP A 518 -5.14 28.21 -1.76
C ASP A 518 -5.67 29.50 -2.40
N PRO A 519 -6.99 29.72 -2.44
CA PRO A 519 -7.60 30.89 -3.09
C PRO A 519 -7.08 32.24 -2.52
N ARG A 520 -6.62 32.26 -1.26
CA ARG A 520 -6.08 33.46 -0.60
C ARG A 520 -4.76 33.94 -1.23
N LYS A 521 -4.04 33.07 -1.95
CA LYS A 521 -2.78 33.42 -2.65
C LYS A 521 -3.00 34.14 -3.98
N TYR A 522 -4.24 34.25 -4.44
CA TYR A 522 -4.57 34.80 -5.76
C TYR A 522 -5.59 35.95 -5.67
N PRO A 523 -5.36 36.98 -4.83
CA PRO A 523 -6.37 37.99 -4.46
C PRO A 523 -6.95 38.77 -5.65
N SER A 524 -6.19 38.94 -6.74
CA SER A 524 -6.62 39.64 -7.95
C SER A 524 -7.28 38.74 -9.01
N MET A 525 -7.32 37.43 -8.80
CA MET A 525 -7.81 36.47 -9.78
C MET A 525 -9.22 36.00 -9.44
N THR A 526 -10.04 35.76 -10.45
CA THR A 526 -11.39 35.20 -10.31
C THR A 526 -11.47 33.76 -10.82
N THR A 527 -10.47 33.32 -11.58
CA THR A 527 -10.39 31.97 -12.15
C THR A 527 -8.92 31.53 -12.20
N LEU A 528 -8.66 30.29 -11.82
CA LEU A 528 -7.37 29.63 -11.90
C LEU A 528 -7.45 28.51 -12.93
N GLN A 529 -6.62 28.59 -13.96
CA GLN A 529 -6.34 27.44 -14.82
C GLN A 529 -5.43 26.47 -14.08
N ILE A 530 -5.67 25.18 -14.19
CA ILE A 530 -4.87 24.16 -13.51
C ILE A 530 -4.50 23.05 -14.49
N PRO A 531 -3.36 22.37 -14.32
CA PRO A 531 -3.03 21.22 -15.17
C PRO A 531 -4.09 20.13 -15.00
N SER A 532 -4.55 19.55 -16.11
CA SER A 532 -5.54 18.49 -16.08
C SER A 532 -4.91 17.21 -15.54
N GLY A 533 -5.31 16.82 -14.33
CA GLY A 533 -5.12 15.46 -13.83
C GLY A 533 -6.25 14.54 -14.29
N ASN A 534 -6.38 13.37 -13.66
CA ASN A 534 -7.60 12.55 -13.73
C ASN A 534 -8.26 12.41 -12.35
N LEU A 535 -7.76 13.16 -11.37
CA LEU A 535 -8.17 13.17 -9.96
C LEU A 535 -7.97 14.59 -9.40
N PHE A 536 -9.00 15.10 -8.74
CA PHE A 536 -8.97 16.35 -7.98
C PHE A 536 -9.67 16.18 -6.64
N LEU A 537 -9.14 16.83 -5.60
CA LEU A 537 -9.76 16.88 -4.28
C LEU A 537 -10.13 18.32 -3.91
N GLY A 538 -11.39 18.54 -3.57
CA GLY A 538 -11.85 19.75 -2.91
C GLY A 538 -11.96 19.55 -1.40
N LEU A 539 -11.09 20.17 -0.62
CA LEU A 539 -11.18 20.18 0.84
C LEU A 539 -12.24 21.21 1.26
N LEU A 540 -13.42 20.73 1.66
CA LEU A 540 -14.58 21.60 1.88
C LEU A 540 -14.53 22.30 3.23
N LYS A 541 -14.99 23.56 3.28
CA LYS A 541 -15.07 24.37 4.49
C LYS A 541 -15.69 23.58 5.65
N GLY A 542 -15.02 23.64 6.79
CA GLY A 542 -15.46 22.99 8.04
C GLY A 542 -14.84 21.61 8.30
N GLN A 543 -13.85 21.17 7.50
CA GLN A 543 -12.97 20.02 7.80
C GLN A 543 -13.65 18.63 7.84
N ASN A 544 -14.93 18.54 7.54
CA ASN A 544 -15.70 17.29 7.71
C ASN A 544 -16.06 16.59 6.39
N ASN A 545 -15.75 17.21 5.25
CA ASN A 545 -16.14 16.73 3.95
C ASN A 545 -14.98 16.94 2.96
N MET A 546 -14.78 15.96 2.08
CA MET A 546 -13.84 16.04 0.97
C MET A 546 -14.56 15.64 -0.32
N LEU A 547 -14.53 16.54 -1.30
CA LEU A 547 -15.04 16.27 -2.65
C LEU A 547 -13.95 15.61 -3.47
N VAL A 548 -14.22 14.42 -4.00
CA VAL A 548 -13.34 13.72 -4.93
C VAL A 548 -13.95 13.80 -6.32
N VAL A 549 -13.20 14.31 -7.30
CA VAL A 549 -13.63 14.38 -8.70
C VAL A 549 -12.66 13.59 -9.55
N THR A 550 -13.17 12.71 -10.41
CA THR A 550 -12.39 11.90 -11.33
C THR A 550 -13.01 11.93 -12.72
N TRP A 551 -12.18 11.84 -13.75
CA TRP A 551 -12.63 11.84 -15.14
C TRP A 551 -11.63 11.07 -16.00
N PRO A 552 -12.09 10.38 -17.06
CA PRO A 552 -11.20 9.68 -17.97
C PRO A 552 -10.37 10.69 -18.78
N LYS A 553 -9.18 10.26 -19.19
CA LYS A 553 -8.29 11.07 -20.05
C LYS A 553 -9.02 11.48 -21.33
N GLY A 554 -9.04 12.76 -21.64
CA GLY A 554 -9.62 13.33 -22.84
C GLY A 554 -9.18 14.78 -23.01
N LYS A 555 -9.96 15.58 -23.74
CA LYS A 555 -9.71 17.00 -23.99
C LYS A 555 -10.40 17.91 -22.98
N GLN A 556 -11.01 17.35 -21.92
CA GLN A 556 -11.62 18.14 -20.86
C GLN A 556 -10.55 18.98 -20.16
N GLN A 557 -10.83 20.27 -20.06
CA GLN A 557 -10.02 21.23 -19.31
C GLN A 557 -10.76 21.59 -18.01
N MET A 558 -10.02 21.58 -16.90
CA MET A 558 -10.55 21.90 -15.58
C MET A 558 -10.03 23.28 -15.14
N ARG A 559 -10.90 24.10 -14.56
CA ARG A 559 -10.53 25.39 -13.96
C ARG A 559 -11.26 25.60 -12.64
N LEU A 560 -10.62 26.32 -11.74
CA LEU A 560 -11.18 26.69 -10.44
C LEU A 560 -11.69 28.13 -10.53
N VAL A 561 -12.94 28.38 -10.17
CA VAL A 561 -13.49 29.73 -10.07
C VAL A 561 -13.51 30.14 -8.61
N LEU A 562 -12.90 31.29 -8.33
CA LEU A 562 -12.77 31.83 -6.98
C LEU A 562 -13.95 32.74 -6.68
N ASP A 563 -14.37 32.79 -5.41
CA ASP A 563 -15.37 33.77 -5.02
C ASP A 563 -14.83 35.21 -5.19
N ASN A 564 -15.74 36.12 -5.55
CA ASN A 564 -15.47 37.55 -5.71
C ASN A 564 -15.97 38.36 -4.50
N GLU A 565 -16.60 37.70 -3.54
CA GLU A 565 -17.08 38.35 -2.33
C GLU A 565 -15.94 38.55 -1.33
N GLN A 566 -15.95 39.66 -0.57
CA GLN A 566 -15.03 39.90 0.55
C GLN A 566 -15.36 38.99 1.76
N ARG A 567 -15.55 37.69 1.53
CA ARG A 567 -15.75 36.70 2.58
C ARG A 567 -14.40 36.17 3.03
N GLU A 568 -14.15 36.19 4.34
CA GLU A 568 -12.98 35.57 4.96
C GLU A 568 -13.40 34.23 5.62
N PRO A 569 -12.72 33.11 5.32
CA PRO A 569 -11.68 32.96 4.30
C PRO A 569 -12.28 32.96 2.89
N ARG A 570 -11.51 33.46 1.93
CA ARG A 570 -11.79 33.35 0.49
C ARG A 570 -11.90 31.88 0.08
N LEU A 571 -12.85 31.52 -0.79
CA LEU A 571 -13.10 30.14 -1.21
C LEU A 571 -12.92 29.95 -2.73
N ILE A 572 -12.67 28.70 -3.12
CA ILE A 572 -12.96 28.23 -4.48
C ILE A 572 -14.46 27.97 -4.51
N GLU A 573 -15.20 28.75 -5.32
CA GLU A 573 -16.66 28.69 -5.42
C GLU A 573 -17.11 27.51 -6.30
N SER A 574 -16.35 27.20 -7.35
CA SER A 574 -16.71 26.12 -8.27
C SER A 574 -15.55 25.55 -9.05
N ILE A 575 -15.76 24.31 -9.51
CA ILE A 575 -14.91 23.62 -10.48
C ILE A 575 -15.66 23.62 -11.81
N ASP A 576 -15.08 24.23 -12.83
CA ASP A 576 -15.65 24.21 -14.18
C ASP A 576 -14.86 23.25 -15.06
N PHE A 577 -15.59 22.42 -15.81
CA PHE A 577 -15.04 21.51 -16.80
C PHE A 577 -15.57 21.86 -18.19
N ASP A 578 -14.68 21.87 -19.18
CA ASP A 578 -15.08 21.85 -20.58
C ASP A 578 -15.50 20.43 -20.99
N ASN A 579 -16.49 20.32 -21.87
CA ASN A 579 -17.01 19.04 -22.31
C ASN A 579 -16.17 18.44 -23.45
N ASP A 580 -15.92 17.14 -23.38
CA ASP A 580 -15.30 16.31 -24.43
C ASP A 580 -16.14 15.03 -24.70
N GLY A 581 -17.43 15.05 -24.36
CA GLY A 581 -18.36 13.92 -24.51
C GLY A 581 -18.15 12.77 -23.52
N LYS A 582 -17.26 12.93 -22.53
CA LYS A 582 -16.93 11.92 -21.53
C LYS A 582 -17.56 12.23 -20.18
N SER A 583 -17.80 11.17 -19.40
CA SER A 583 -18.31 11.27 -18.04
C SER A 583 -17.35 12.00 -17.11
N ILE A 584 -17.92 12.71 -16.14
CA ILE A 584 -17.24 13.25 -14.96
C ILE A 584 -17.88 12.60 -13.75
N TYR A 585 -17.06 12.05 -12.87
CA TYR A 585 -17.52 11.37 -11.67
C TYR A 585 -17.18 12.21 -10.45
N LEU A 586 -18.12 12.32 -9.52
CA LEU A 586 -17.87 12.94 -8.22
C LEU A 586 -18.26 12.00 -7.09
N ALA A 587 -17.55 12.11 -5.98
CA ALA A 587 -17.87 11.44 -4.72
C ALA A 587 -17.67 12.41 -3.55
N LEU A 588 -18.57 12.33 -2.57
CA LEU A 588 -18.44 13.06 -1.30
C LEU A 588 -17.99 12.07 -0.23
N LEU A 589 -16.82 12.35 0.37
CA LEU A 589 -16.30 11.59 1.51
C LEU A 589 -16.54 12.39 2.78
N ASP A 590 -17.11 11.74 3.79
CA ASP A 590 -17.54 12.40 5.02
C ASP A 590 -16.98 11.71 6.25
N ALA A 591 -16.32 12.49 7.11
CA ALA A 591 -15.96 12.10 8.48
C ALA A 591 -15.61 13.37 9.27
N PRO A 592 -15.91 13.45 10.57
CA PRO A 592 -15.45 14.57 11.39
C PRO A 592 -13.94 14.73 11.31
N GLY A 593 -13.44 15.89 10.90
CA GLY A 593 -12.00 16.14 10.76
C GLY A 593 -11.31 15.29 9.69
N ILE A 594 -12.02 14.88 8.62
CA ILE A 594 -11.48 14.08 7.50
C ILE A 594 -10.29 14.74 6.79
N TRP A 595 -10.14 16.05 6.94
CA TRP A 595 -8.93 16.79 6.60
C TRP A 595 -8.68 17.86 7.66
N HIS A 596 -7.45 18.35 7.76
CA HIS A 596 -7.08 19.35 8.76
C HIS A 596 -6.12 20.40 8.23
N LYS A 597 -6.17 21.60 8.82
CA LYS A 597 -5.21 22.67 8.60
C LYS A 597 -4.51 22.99 9.91
N GLU A 598 -3.21 22.75 9.93
CA GLU A 598 -2.34 23.01 11.06
C GLU A 598 -1.48 24.26 10.80
N GLU A 599 -1.52 25.23 11.71
CA GLU A 599 -0.63 26.40 11.68
C GLU A 599 0.75 26.02 12.22
N LEU A 600 1.80 26.14 11.40
CA LEU A 600 3.16 25.78 11.81
C LEU A 600 3.81 26.92 12.59
N LYS A 601 3.89 26.76 13.91
CA LYS A 601 4.41 27.78 14.82
C LYS A 601 5.91 27.64 15.04
N PRO A 602 6.65 28.73 15.33
CA PRO A 602 8.07 28.66 15.69
C PRO A 602 8.39 27.70 16.84
N SER A 603 7.42 27.42 17.72
CA SER A 603 7.53 26.45 18.81
C SER A 603 7.73 25.00 18.36
N TYR A 604 7.53 24.68 17.07
CA TYR A 604 7.71 23.34 16.50
C TYR A 604 9.18 23.06 16.19
N LEU A 605 10.02 24.11 16.18
CA LEU A 605 11.44 24.00 15.89
C LEU A 605 12.14 23.15 16.94
N GLU A 606 12.74 22.05 16.49
CA GLU A 606 13.50 21.07 17.26
C GLU A 606 12.73 20.45 18.45
N LYS A 607 11.39 20.44 18.39
CA LYS A 607 10.52 19.90 19.44
C LYS A 607 9.49 18.94 18.85
N ASP A 608 9.18 17.90 19.62
CA ASP A 608 8.07 17.01 19.31
C ASP A 608 6.78 17.67 19.79
N VAL A 609 5.90 18.02 18.85
CA VAL A 609 4.63 18.71 19.13
C VAL A 609 3.48 17.80 18.75
N ALA A 610 2.67 17.42 19.74
CA ALA A 610 1.37 16.81 19.49
C ALA A 610 0.37 17.91 19.10
N ILE A 611 -0.30 17.76 17.97
CA ILE A 611 -1.30 18.74 17.52
C ILE A 611 -2.68 18.38 18.07
N ASN A 612 -3.58 19.37 18.14
CA ASN A 612 -4.94 19.19 18.64
C ASN A 612 -5.91 18.69 17.55
N TRP A 613 -5.45 17.71 16.77
CA TRP A 613 -6.23 16.97 15.78
C TRP A 613 -5.86 15.49 15.85
N LYS A 614 -6.85 14.64 15.63
CA LYS A 614 -6.70 13.18 15.61
C LYS A 614 -7.15 12.64 14.27
N ARG A 615 -6.43 11.66 13.72
CA ARG A 615 -6.88 10.99 12.50
C ARG A 615 -8.20 10.26 12.76
N PRO A 616 -9.25 10.46 11.94
CA PRO A 616 -10.54 9.79 12.14
C PRO A 616 -10.48 8.28 11.92
N PHE A 617 -9.56 7.82 11.07
CA PHE A 617 -9.34 6.42 10.76
C PHE A 617 -7.90 6.19 10.26
N PRO A 618 -7.38 4.95 10.33
CA PRO A 618 -6.12 4.60 9.69
C PRO A 618 -6.23 4.69 8.16
N ALA A 619 -5.30 5.42 7.54
CA ALA A 619 -5.15 5.56 6.10
C ALA A 619 -3.74 6.07 5.78
N LYS A 620 -3.39 6.20 4.50
CA LYS A 620 -2.17 6.91 4.09
C LYS A 620 -2.44 8.43 4.13
N TRP A 621 -2.19 9.01 5.30
CA TRP A 621 -2.29 10.45 5.55
C TRP A 621 -1.03 11.17 5.08
N MET A 622 -1.25 12.32 4.44
CA MET A 622 -0.24 13.14 3.76
C MET A 622 -0.27 14.56 4.29
N THR A 623 0.84 15.27 4.13
CA THR A 623 0.92 16.73 4.26
C THR A 623 2.00 17.32 3.37
N GLN A 624 2.06 18.65 3.25
CA GLN A 624 3.17 19.35 2.59
C GLN A 624 3.92 20.24 3.57
N LEU A 625 5.27 20.18 3.49
CA LEU A 625 6.19 20.98 4.30
C LEU A 625 7.27 21.58 3.39
N HIS A 626 7.76 22.78 3.74
CA HIS A 626 8.85 23.41 2.99
C HIS A 626 10.18 22.75 3.34
N GLU A 627 10.85 22.21 2.32
CA GLU A 627 12.15 21.57 2.41
C GLU A 627 12.97 21.99 1.17
N ASP A 628 14.17 22.52 1.40
CA ASP A 628 15.11 22.87 0.32
C ASP A 628 14.50 23.73 -0.82
N GLY A 629 13.71 24.75 -0.44
CA GLY A 629 13.07 25.64 -1.41
C GLY A 629 11.83 25.08 -2.11
N VAL A 630 11.48 23.81 -1.88
CA VAL A 630 10.35 23.11 -2.51
C VAL A 630 9.32 22.71 -1.45
N LYS A 631 8.03 22.61 -1.81
CA LYS A 631 7.02 22.03 -0.91
C LYS A 631 7.03 20.52 -1.07
N THR A 632 7.64 19.81 -0.14
CA THR A 632 7.72 18.35 -0.16
C THR A 632 6.47 17.73 0.44
N THR A 633 5.90 16.75 -0.27
CA THR A 633 4.78 15.95 0.18
C THR A 633 5.27 14.84 1.11
N TYR A 634 4.84 14.86 2.37
CA TYR A 634 5.21 13.89 3.41
C TYR A 634 4.05 12.98 3.74
N ARG A 635 4.29 11.66 3.73
CA ARG A 635 3.41 10.69 4.38
C ARG A 635 3.66 10.70 5.89
N PHE A 636 2.62 10.67 6.71
CA PHE A 636 2.77 10.40 8.14
C PHE A 636 3.24 8.96 8.39
N LYS A 637 4.34 8.79 9.15
CA LYS A 637 4.80 7.47 9.61
C LYS A 637 4.01 6.99 10.84
N GLU A 638 4.04 5.70 11.16
CA GLU A 638 3.41 5.17 12.39
C GLU A 638 4.31 5.30 13.62
N SER A 639 5.55 5.76 13.44
CA SER A 639 6.51 5.95 14.52
C SER A 639 7.51 7.03 14.17
N LYS A 640 8.10 7.61 15.22
CA LYS A 640 9.23 8.53 15.12
C LYS A 640 10.48 7.75 14.72
N GLY A 641 11.26 8.29 13.79
CA GLY A 641 12.55 7.71 13.41
C GLY A 641 13.42 8.68 12.63
N PRO A 642 14.75 8.47 12.61
CA PRO A 642 15.63 9.24 11.75
C PRO A 642 15.40 8.87 10.27
N VAL A 643 15.73 9.82 9.40
CA VAL A 643 15.93 9.60 7.97
C VAL A 643 17.26 10.22 7.58
N TYR A 644 17.87 9.64 6.55
CA TYR A 644 19.05 10.20 5.89
C TYR A 644 18.67 10.58 4.47
N ARG A 645 19.12 11.77 4.05
CA ARG A 645 18.94 12.34 2.71
C ARG A 645 20.13 13.23 2.40
N VAL A 646 20.20 13.79 1.19
CA VAL A 646 21.26 14.75 0.79
C VAL A 646 21.36 15.97 1.70
N ILE A 647 20.25 16.43 2.27
CA ILE A 647 20.28 17.49 3.29
C ILE A 647 20.87 17.00 4.63
N GLY A 648 21.36 15.76 4.72
CA GLY A 648 21.95 15.07 5.87
C GLY A 648 20.93 14.34 6.75
N ARG A 649 21.38 13.68 7.81
CA ARG A 649 20.50 13.01 8.79
C ARG A 649 19.58 13.98 9.53
N TYR A 650 18.29 13.64 9.69
CA TYR A 650 17.34 14.37 10.54
C TYR A 650 16.21 13.45 11.03
N ILE A 651 15.41 13.89 12.00
CA ILE A 651 14.22 13.13 12.43
C ILE A 651 13.07 13.40 11.46
N TYR A 652 12.43 12.34 10.96
CA TYR A 652 11.31 12.46 10.04
C TYR A 652 10.20 13.36 10.63
N PRO A 653 9.68 14.35 9.87
CA PRO A 653 9.03 15.51 10.49
C PRO A 653 7.62 15.23 10.99
N VAL A 654 6.95 14.19 10.50
CA VAL A 654 5.54 13.90 10.81
C VAL A 654 5.27 12.41 11.05
N TRP A 655 4.61 12.09 12.16
CA TRP A 655 4.23 10.71 12.51
C TRP A 655 2.97 10.66 13.37
N PHE A 656 2.38 9.48 13.51
CA PHE A 656 1.31 9.20 14.45
C PHE A 656 1.84 8.45 15.67
N LYS A 657 1.22 8.70 16.82
CA LYS A 657 1.25 7.79 17.98
C LYS A 657 -0.20 7.47 18.32
N GLY A 658 -0.66 6.28 17.95
CA GLY A 658 -2.09 5.95 17.95
C GLY A 658 -2.85 6.81 16.95
N GLU A 659 -3.78 7.64 17.42
CA GLU A 659 -4.56 8.57 16.59
C GLU A 659 -3.97 10.00 16.57
N THR A 660 -3.05 10.30 17.48
CA THR A 660 -2.49 11.64 17.66
C THR A 660 -1.39 11.90 16.64
N ALA A 661 -1.50 12.99 15.91
CA ALA A 661 -0.48 13.48 14.98
C ALA A 661 0.62 14.27 15.74
N PHE A 662 1.87 14.02 15.37
CA PHE A 662 3.04 14.69 15.89
C PHE A 662 3.86 15.34 14.79
N TYR A 663 4.42 16.50 15.10
CA TYR A 663 5.38 17.24 14.28
C TYR A 663 6.71 17.37 15.00
N ARG A 664 7.82 17.30 14.25
CA ARG A 664 9.13 17.79 14.67
C ARG A 664 9.82 18.47 13.50
N LEU A 665 9.78 19.79 13.49
CA LEU A 665 10.34 20.60 12.41
C LEU A 665 11.75 21.05 12.78
N GLY A 666 12.68 21.04 11.85
CA GLY A 666 14.10 21.29 12.12
C GLY A 666 14.65 22.45 11.30
N LYS A 667 15.94 22.72 11.40
CA LYS A 667 16.57 23.77 10.57
C LYS A 667 16.46 23.51 9.06
N LYS A 668 16.31 22.25 8.68
CA LYS A 668 16.17 21.78 7.28
C LYS A 668 14.74 21.86 6.77
N ILE A 669 13.77 21.75 7.67
CA ILE A 669 12.33 21.77 7.40
C ILE A 669 11.72 22.74 8.40
N LEU A 670 11.71 24.02 8.04
CA LEU A 670 11.34 25.08 8.97
C LEU A 670 9.82 25.08 9.24
N PRO A 671 9.39 25.44 10.47
CA PRO A 671 7.99 25.67 10.78
C PRO A 671 7.50 26.97 10.11
N LYS A 672 7.16 26.87 8.83
CA LYS A 672 6.77 28.01 8.00
C LYS A 672 5.40 27.78 7.37
N GLY A 673 4.47 28.68 7.67
CA GLY A 673 3.15 28.72 7.05
C GLY A 673 2.19 27.70 7.65
N GLU A 674 1.44 27.02 6.78
CA GLU A 674 0.40 26.07 7.16
C GLU A 674 0.74 24.68 6.59
N SER A 675 0.33 23.64 7.31
CA SER A 675 0.42 22.24 6.92
C SER A 675 -0.99 21.69 6.77
N LEU A 676 -1.34 21.25 5.55
CA LEU A 676 -2.62 20.62 5.27
C LEU A 676 -2.49 19.11 5.42
N ILE A 677 -3.40 18.49 6.15
CA ILE A 677 -3.43 17.05 6.42
C ILE A 677 -4.65 16.46 5.72
N TYR A 678 -4.43 15.49 4.83
CA TYR A 678 -5.47 14.79 4.06
C TYR A 678 -5.02 13.36 3.76
N PHE A 679 -5.85 12.54 3.13
CA PHE A 679 -5.52 11.14 2.84
C PHE A 679 -5.86 10.78 1.39
N LEU A 680 -5.12 9.81 0.83
CA LEU A 680 -5.25 9.40 -0.56
C LEU A 680 -5.50 7.88 -0.71
N GLU A 681 -4.70 7.08 -0.02
CA GLU A 681 -4.63 5.62 -0.19
C GLU A 681 -5.05 4.87 1.09
N ARG A 682 -5.50 3.63 0.92
CA ARG A 682 -5.79 2.71 2.03
C ARG A 682 -4.52 2.36 2.80
N LYS A 683 -4.61 2.29 4.12
CA LYS A 683 -3.59 1.69 5.01
C LYS A 683 -4.24 1.31 6.33
N GLY A 684 -4.61 0.03 6.48
CA GLY A 684 -5.42 -0.43 7.62
C GLY A 684 -6.83 0.18 7.65
N THR A 685 -7.27 0.77 6.54
CA THR A 685 -8.53 1.53 6.43
C THR A 685 -9.75 0.60 6.50
N PRO A 686 -10.78 0.92 7.30
CA PRO A 686 -12.00 0.11 7.37
C PRO A 686 -12.68 -0.04 6.01
N VAL A 687 -13.30 -1.20 5.75
CA VAL A 687 -13.98 -1.49 4.47
C VAL A 687 -15.12 -0.50 4.18
N SER A 688 -15.78 0.01 5.23
CA SER A 688 -16.83 1.03 5.13
C SER A 688 -16.32 2.40 4.67
N VAL A 689 -15.01 2.64 4.66
CA VAL A 689 -14.40 3.90 4.24
C VAL A 689 -13.82 3.74 2.84
N SER A 690 -14.27 4.60 1.92
CA SER A 690 -13.65 4.73 0.59
C SER A 690 -12.58 5.81 0.62
N THR A 691 -11.42 5.55 0.01
CA THR A 691 -10.38 6.56 -0.20
C THR A 691 -10.48 7.19 -1.60
N PRO A 692 -9.85 8.36 -1.84
CA PRO A 692 -9.79 8.93 -3.19
C PRO A 692 -9.28 7.96 -4.26
N VAL A 693 -8.29 7.12 -3.94
CA VAL A 693 -7.79 6.09 -4.85
C VAL A 693 -8.79 4.94 -5.07
N ASP A 694 -9.60 4.58 -4.07
CA ASP A 694 -10.68 3.60 -4.28
C ASP A 694 -11.74 4.15 -5.25
N ILE A 695 -12.13 5.42 -5.08
CA ILE A 695 -13.06 6.10 -6.00
C ILE A 695 -12.48 6.13 -7.41
N MET A 696 -11.22 6.51 -7.56
CA MET A 696 -10.53 6.52 -8.87
C MET A 696 -10.51 5.15 -9.54
N LYS A 697 -10.25 4.07 -8.78
CA LYS A 697 -10.27 2.69 -9.28
C LYS A 697 -11.66 2.26 -9.74
N GLU A 698 -12.68 2.64 -8.99
CA GLU A 698 -14.07 2.36 -9.33
C GLU A 698 -14.49 3.07 -10.62
N THR A 699 -14.09 4.33 -10.80
CA THR A 699 -14.60 5.18 -11.89
C THR A 699 -13.79 5.09 -13.18
N LEU A 700 -12.47 4.93 -13.09
CA LEU A 700 -11.56 4.92 -14.26
C LEU A 700 -11.11 3.51 -14.64
N GLY A 701 -11.33 2.53 -13.75
CA GLY A 701 -10.86 1.16 -13.92
C GLY A 701 -9.36 0.98 -13.63
N ARG A 702 -8.96 -0.28 -13.48
CA ARG A 702 -7.62 -0.67 -13.02
C ARG A 702 -6.49 -0.18 -13.93
N GLN A 703 -6.62 -0.34 -15.25
CA GLN A 703 -5.57 -0.01 -16.20
C GLN A 703 -5.21 1.48 -16.22
N ALA A 704 -6.22 2.36 -16.18
CA ALA A 704 -6.00 3.80 -16.07
C ALA A 704 -5.33 4.15 -14.73
N CYS A 705 -5.79 3.54 -13.64
CA CYS A 705 -5.23 3.75 -12.31
C CYS A 705 -3.78 3.29 -12.18
N ASP A 706 -3.39 2.16 -12.79
CA ASP A 706 -2.01 1.68 -12.74
C ASP A 706 -1.03 2.69 -13.37
N THR A 707 -1.49 3.40 -14.42
CA THR A 707 -0.72 4.49 -15.04
C THR A 707 -0.64 5.74 -14.16
N ILE A 708 -1.74 6.09 -13.49
CA ILE A 708 -1.82 7.28 -12.62
C ILE A 708 -1.02 7.07 -11.33
N LEU A 709 -1.16 5.91 -10.69
CA LEU A 709 -0.51 5.55 -9.42
C LEU A 709 0.97 5.23 -9.61
N ASP A 710 1.33 4.64 -10.76
CA ASP A 710 2.71 4.38 -11.15
C ASP A 710 3.55 3.71 -10.06
N ILE A 711 3.00 2.63 -9.47
CA ILE A 711 3.66 1.87 -8.40
C ILE A 711 5.11 1.49 -8.75
N PRO A 712 5.47 1.08 -9.99
CA PRO A 712 6.86 0.81 -10.34
C PRO A 712 7.77 2.04 -10.25
N GLY A 713 7.28 3.23 -10.60
CA GLY A 713 8.02 4.49 -10.54
C GLY A 713 8.29 4.99 -9.13
N ARG A 714 7.60 4.44 -8.12
CA ARG A 714 7.72 4.82 -6.70
C ARG A 714 8.75 4.01 -5.92
N ARG A 715 9.29 2.95 -6.54
CA ARG A 715 10.30 2.07 -5.94
C ARG A 715 11.67 2.72 -6.06
N LEU A 716 12.46 2.66 -4.99
CA LEU A 716 13.83 3.14 -5.05
C LEU A 716 14.66 2.31 -6.04
N ARG A 717 15.59 2.97 -6.74
CA ARG A 717 16.65 2.28 -7.46
C ARG A 717 17.67 1.72 -6.46
N THR A 718 18.39 0.66 -6.86
CA THR A 718 19.51 0.14 -6.07
C THR A 718 20.80 0.80 -6.50
N HIS A 719 21.52 1.43 -5.58
CA HIS A 719 22.92 1.81 -5.75
C HIS A 719 23.89 0.80 -5.09
N HIS A 720 23.37 -0.36 -4.69
CA HIS A 720 24.15 -1.46 -4.15
C HIS A 720 24.36 -2.53 -5.22
N ARG A 721 25.61 -2.95 -5.42
CA ARG A 721 25.95 -4.13 -6.23
C ARG A 721 25.37 -5.41 -5.63
N ARG A 722 25.22 -5.40 -4.30
CA ARG A 722 24.85 -6.51 -3.43
C ARG A 722 23.77 -6.05 -2.41
N PRO A 723 22.55 -5.72 -2.87
CA PRO A 723 21.51 -5.18 -1.99
C PRO A 723 21.05 -6.22 -0.96
N GLY A 724 20.95 -5.82 0.31
CA GLY A 724 20.62 -6.72 1.41
C GLY A 724 21.74 -7.69 1.80
N GLU A 725 22.93 -7.54 1.20
CA GLU A 725 24.15 -8.17 1.68
C GLU A 725 24.68 -7.30 2.82
N THR A 726 25.21 -6.09 2.60
CA THR A 726 25.81 -5.24 3.66
C THR A 726 24.81 -4.45 4.55
N ILE A 727 25.12 -4.25 5.85
CA ILE A 727 24.35 -3.37 6.78
C ILE A 727 24.61 -1.88 6.51
N LEU A 728 25.76 -1.56 5.92
CA LEU A 728 26.13 -0.21 5.55
C LEU A 728 25.47 0.15 4.20
N ASP A 729 24.94 1.37 4.13
CA ASP A 729 24.64 2.02 2.86
C ASP A 729 25.95 1.98 2.06
N ALA A 730 25.97 1.44 0.83
CA ALA A 730 27.21 1.17 0.07
C ALA A 730 27.94 2.45 -0.43
N CYS A 731 27.84 3.53 0.33
CA CYS A 731 28.38 4.84 0.07
C CYS A 731 29.86 4.89 0.44
N THR A 732 30.60 5.78 -0.24
CA THR A 732 32.05 5.89 -0.07
C THR A 732 32.45 6.30 1.34
N CYS A 733 31.62 7.04 2.07
CA CYS A 733 31.93 7.45 3.45
C CYS A 733 31.90 6.29 4.44
N ASP A 734 30.86 5.47 4.43
CA ASP A 734 30.75 4.33 5.34
C ASP A 734 31.78 3.25 5.00
N PHE A 735 31.99 2.94 3.73
CA PHE A 735 32.98 1.94 3.34
C PHE A 735 34.43 2.36 3.57
N THR A 736 34.78 3.62 3.31
CA THR A 736 36.14 4.08 3.67
C THR A 736 36.33 4.13 5.18
N GLN A 737 35.42 4.75 5.95
CA GLN A 737 35.66 4.99 7.37
C GLN A 737 35.39 3.77 8.27
N LYS A 738 34.35 3.00 7.97
CA LYS A 738 33.88 1.94 8.88
C LYS A 738 34.36 0.55 8.46
N VAL A 739 34.72 0.35 7.20
CA VAL A 739 35.17 -0.95 6.68
C VAL A 739 36.66 -0.96 6.41
N LEU A 740 37.12 -0.09 5.50
CA LEU A 740 38.50 -0.14 5.01
C LEU A 740 39.50 0.45 6.01
N GLN A 741 39.22 1.60 6.62
CA GLN A 741 40.17 2.25 7.55
C GLN A 741 40.62 1.34 8.71
N PRO A 742 39.72 0.61 9.41
CA PRO A 742 40.14 -0.36 10.42
C PRO A 742 41.10 -1.45 9.93
N VAL A 743 40.97 -1.89 8.67
CA VAL A 743 41.85 -2.90 8.06
C VAL A 743 43.27 -2.38 7.90
N PHE A 744 43.42 -1.15 7.40
CA PHE A 744 44.72 -0.52 7.21
C PHE A 744 45.35 -0.08 8.54
N GLU A 745 44.57 0.38 9.51
CA GLU A 745 45.06 0.72 10.86
C GLU A 745 45.62 -0.51 11.59
N ALA A 746 45.03 -1.68 11.36
CA ALA A 746 45.52 -2.95 11.88
C ALA A 746 46.68 -3.56 11.05
N GLY A 747 47.05 -2.96 9.91
CA GLY A 747 48.07 -3.50 9.01
C GLY A 747 47.72 -4.86 8.40
N GLN A 748 46.43 -5.11 8.17
CA GLN A 748 45.88 -6.37 7.66
C GLN A 748 45.49 -6.31 6.17
N GLU A 749 45.91 -5.28 5.43
CA GLU A 749 45.48 -5.04 4.05
C GLU A 749 45.87 -6.15 3.05
N VAL A 750 46.93 -6.91 3.33
CA VAL A 750 47.34 -8.07 2.52
C VAL A 750 46.52 -9.31 2.90
N GLU A 751 46.31 -9.52 4.20
CA GLU A 751 45.55 -10.66 4.75
C GLU A 751 44.07 -10.58 4.35
N LYS A 752 43.51 -9.36 4.35
CA LYS A 752 42.12 -9.07 3.94
C LYS A 752 42.02 -8.52 2.53
N LYS A 753 42.90 -8.94 1.62
CA LYS A 753 42.93 -8.42 0.25
C LYS A 753 41.56 -8.43 -0.41
N ASN A 754 40.82 -9.53 -0.31
CA ASN A 754 39.50 -9.63 -0.93
C ASN A 754 38.48 -8.67 -0.30
N LEU A 755 38.58 -8.35 1.00
CA LEU A 755 37.77 -7.29 1.63
C LEU A 755 37.93 -5.99 0.94
N VAL A 756 39.19 -5.62 0.81
CA VAL A 756 39.56 -4.34 0.24
C VAL A 756 39.11 -4.32 -1.22
N GLU A 757 39.34 -5.39 -1.98
CA GLU A 757 38.96 -5.46 -3.39
C GLU A 757 37.44 -5.40 -3.60
N GLU A 758 36.66 -6.17 -2.84
CA GLU A 758 35.20 -6.19 -2.96
C GLU A 758 34.53 -4.91 -2.48
N THR A 759 35.01 -4.34 -1.37
CA THR A 759 34.49 -3.07 -0.86
C THR A 759 34.80 -1.94 -1.83
N VAL A 760 35.99 -1.96 -2.43
CA VAL A 760 36.34 -1.02 -3.50
C VAL A 760 35.43 -1.23 -4.72
N ASP A 761 35.12 -2.47 -5.11
CA ASP A 761 34.19 -2.74 -6.21
C ASP A 761 32.76 -2.25 -5.91
N ASP A 762 32.29 -2.39 -4.67
CA ASP A 762 30.99 -1.85 -4.28
C ASP A 762 30.99 -0.31 -4.28
N MET A 763 32.08 0.34 -3.85
CA MET A 763 32.24 1.79 -3.98
C MET A 763 32.27 2.24 -5.44
N VAL A 764 32.97 1.51 -6.32
CA VAL A 764 32.98 1.77 -7.77
C VAL A 764 31.55 1.67 -8.32
N PHE A 765 30.83 0.59 -8.01
CA PHE A 765 29.44 0.44 -8.43
C PHE A 765 28.57 1.60 -7.95
N PHE A 766 28.68 1.99 -6.70
CA PHE A 766 27.95 3.12 -6.12
C PHE A 766 28.16 4.42 -6.91
N VAL A 767 29.42 4.80 -7.14
CA VAL A 767 29.75 6.04 -7.87
C VAL A 767 29.39 5.96 -9.35
N THR A 768 29.42 4.77 -9.95
CA THR A 768 28.91 4.55 -11.30
C THR A 768 27.41 4.77 -11.36
N GLN A 769 26.63 4.21 -10.45
CA GLN A 769 25.17 4.41 -10.41
C GLN A 769 24.79 5.87 -10.17
N HIS A 770 25.54 6.60 -9.33
CA HIS A 770 25.33 8.03 -9.12
C HIS A 770 25.72 8.86 -10.35
N GLY A 771 26.82 8.51 -11.02
CA GLY A 771 27.22 9.12 -12.30
C GLY A 771 26.14 8.95 -13.38
N GLU A 772 25.64 7.73 -13.58
CA GLU A 772 24.54 7.44 -14.51
C GLU A 772 23.28 8.25 -14.15
N ARG A 773 22.94 8.36 -12.87
CA ARG A 773 21.80 9.16 -12.41
C ARG A 773 22.00 10.66 -12.65
N ILE A 774 23.20 11.19 -12.47
CA ILE A 774 23.53 12.59 -12.81
C ILE A 774 23.35 12.82 -14.32
N ASP A 775 23.81 11.88 -15.16
CA ASP A 775 23.65 11.96 -16.61
C ASP A 775 22.18 11.93 -17.04
N GLU A 776 21.33 11.11 -16.41
CA GLU A 776 19.88 11.14 -16.63
C GLU A 776 19.27 12.54 -16.42
N TYR A 777 19.70 13.26 -15.37
CA TYR A 777 19.25 14.64 -15.13
C TYR A 777 19.80 15.64 -16.14
N GLN A 778 21.05 15.48 -16.56
CA GLN A 778 21.63 16.33 -17.61
C GLN A 778 20.90 16.14 -18.93
N ASP A 779 20.65 14.89 -19.35
CA ASP A 779 19.90 14.55 -20.55
C ASP A 779 18.49 15.13 -20.49
N PHE A 780 17.82 14.98 -19.35
CA PHE A 780 16.54 15.61 -19.08
C PHE A 780 16.60 17.14 -19.24
N ALA A 781 17.60 17.81 -18.67
CA ALA A 781 17.72 19.26 -18.74
C ALA A 781 17.97 19.75 -20.17
N HIS A 782 18.79 19.06 -20.96
CA HIS A 782 19.01 19.39 -22.37
C HIS A 782 17.75 19.18 -23.22
N ASP A 783 17.05 18.07 -23.04
CA ASP A 783 15.78 17.77 -23.70
C ASP A 783 14.71 18.80 -23.32
N MET A 784 14.56 19.11 -22.03
CA MET A 784 13.63 20.11 -21.53
C MET A 784 13.95 21.50 -22.07
N MET A 785 15.22 21.92 -22.04
CA MET A 785 15.63 23.21 -22.58
C MET A 785 15.34 23.32 -24.08
N SER A 786 15.52 22.23 -24.83
CA SER A 786 15.21 22.17 -26.26
C SER A 786 13.70 22.30 -26.51
N PHE A 787 12.89 21.59 -25.71
CA PHE A 787 11.43 21.69 -25.72
C PHE A 787 10.95 23.11 -25.39
N LEU A 788 11.47 23.72 -24.32
CA LEU A 788 11.10 25.08 -23.90
C LEU A 788 11.43 26.11 -24.98
N LYS A 789 12.65 26.08 -25.53
CA LYS A 789 13.07 26.96 -26.63
C LYS A 789 12.21 26.81 -27.88
N LEU A 790 11.84 25.57 -28.22
CA LEU A 790 10.94 25.30 -29.35
C LEU A 790 9.55 25.91 -29.10
N LYS A 791 8.95 25.65 -27.94
CA LYS A 791 7.63 26.16 -27.59
C LYS A 791 7.60 27.68 -27.44
N ARG A 792 8.68 28.28 -26.92
CA ARG A 792 8.87 29.72 -26.84
C ARG A 792 8.81 30.41 -28.20
N LYS A 793 9.46 29.84 -29.22
CA LYS A 793 9.41 30.38 -30.60
C LYS A 793 7.99 30.42 -31.16
N SER A 794 7.17 29.41 -30.84
CA SER A 794 5.78 29.33 -31.27
C SER A 794 4.81 30.13 -30.39
N ASN A 795 5.24 30.62 -29.22
CA ASN A 795 4.39 31.32 -28.24
C ASN A 795 5.14 32.52 -27.61
N PRO A 796 5.46 33.57 -28.39
CA PRO A 796 6.28 34.69 -27.94
C PRO A 796 5.66 35.47 -26.77
N ASP A 797 4.33 35.50 -26.65
CA ASP A 797 3.61 36.22 -25.60
C ASP A 797 3.78 35.58 -24.21
N LEU A 798 4.18 34.31 -24.15
CA LEU A 798 4.41 33.59 -22.89
C LEU A 798 5.88 33.72 -22.43
N LYS A 799 6.60 34.74 -22.89
CA LYS A 799 8.02 34.96 -22.57
C LYS A 799 8.33 34.85 -21.06
N PRO A 800 7.59 35.49 -20.14
CA PRO A 800 7.90 35.41 -18.71
C PRO A 800 7.77 33.98 -18.15
N PHE A 801 6.79 33.21 -18.63
CA PHE A 801 6.62 31.81 -18.26
C PHE A 801 7.82 30.97 -18.71
N PHE A 802 8.21 31.09 -19.98
CA PHE A 802 9.37 30.36 -20.50
C PHE A 802 10.68 30.79 -19.84
N ASP A 803 10.89 32.09 -19.58
CA ASP A 803 12.08 32.56 -18.87
C ASP A 803 12.18 31.91 -17.47
N SER A 804 11.07 31.78 -16.74
CA SER A 804 11.03 31.10 -15.44
C SER A 804 11.38 29.61 -15.56
N MET A 805 10.71 28.89 -16.48
CA MET A 805 10.95 27.45 -16.70
C MET A 805 12.38 27.17 -17.19
N GLU A 806 12.90 27.99 -18.10
CA GLU A 806 14.27 27.91 -18.61
C GLU A 806 15.28 28.19 -17.48
N THR A 807 15.02 29.17 -16.61
CA THR A 807 15.89 29.49 -15.47
C THR A 807 16.01 28.30 -14.52
N ILE A 808 14.89 27.68 -14.13
CA ILE A 808 14.90 26.52 -13.24
C ILE A 808 15.58 25.32 -13.93
N THR A 809 15.28 25.08 -15.21
CA THR A 809 15.92 23.99 -15.98
C THR A 809 17.43 24.20 -16.10
N GLN A 810 17.88 25.44 -16.26
CA GLN A 810 19.30 25.80 -16.38
C GLN A 810 20.06 25.59 -15.07
N GLU A 811 19.39 25.68 -13.91
CA GLU A 811 19.98 25.40 -12.60
C GLU A 811 20.55 23.98 -12.53
N ILE A 812 19.92 22.98 -13.19
CA ILE A 812 20.45 21.60 -13.27
C ILE A 812 21.85 21.60 -13.91
N LEU A 813 22.02 22.30 -15.03
CA LEU A 813 23.30 22.36 -15.75
C LEU A 813 24.34 23.22 -15.01
N GLN A 814 23.90 24.24 -14.29
CA GLN A 814 24.76 25.11 -13.47
C GLN A 814 25.29 24.36 -12.25
N GLU A 815 24.45 23.61 -11.54
CA GLU A 815 24.85 22.81 -10.39
C GLU A 815 25.81 21.69 -10.80
N TYR A 816 25.57 21.04 -11.93
CA TYR A 816 26.54 20.11 -12.52
C TYR A 816 27.87 20.81 -12.79
N SER A 817 27.87 21.97 -13.46
CA SER A 817 29.09 22.72 -13.77
C SER A 817 29.84 23.17 -12.51
N ARG A 818 29.12 23.54 -11.45
CA ARG A 818 29.67 23.95 -10.15
C ARG A 818 30.42 22.80 -9.47
N LEU A 819 29.87 21.59 -9.53
CA LEU A 819 30.41 20.41 -8.86
C LEU A 819 31.26 19.52 -9.78
N LYS A 820 31.35 19.83 -11.08
CA LYS A 820 32.05 19.02 -12.10
C LYS A 820 33.47 18.61 -11.70
N GLU A 821 34.24 19.54 -11.14
CA GLU A 821 35.61 19.27 -10.71
C GLU A 821 35.69 18.38 -9.46
N ASN A 822 34.62 18.31 -8.67
CA ASN A 822 34.55 17.58 -7.40
C ASN A 822 33.92 16.18 -7.55
N ILE A 823 32.93 16.01 -8.43
CA ILE A 823 32.30 14.71 -8.70
C ILE A 823 33.22 13.72 -9.42
N LYS A 824 34.29 14.24 -10.05
CA LYS A 824 35.32 13.51 -10.79
C LYS A 824 34.75 12.61 -11.90
N THR A 825 35.64 11.92 -12.62
CA THR A 825 35.28 11.00 -13.72
C THR A 825 35.33 9.55 -13.25
N LEU A 826 34.71 8.65 -14.01
CA LEU A 826 34.85 7.21 -13.78
C LEU A 826 36.31 6.74 -13.93
N ASP A 827 37.09 7.32 -14.85
CA ASP A 827 38.53 7.05 -14.95
C ASP A 827 39.29 7.37 -13.65
N TYR A 828 38.88 8.44 -12.95
CA TYR A 828 39.45 8.79 -11.66
C TYR A 828 39.02 7.79 -10.56
N ALA A 829 37.75 7.36 -10.56
CA ALA A 829 37.29 6.30 -9.67
C ALA A 829 38.07 4.99 -9.91
N ASP A 830 38.32 4.62 -11.17
CA ASP A 830 39.12 3.45 -11.57
C ASP A 830 40.59 3.59 -11.15
N GLU A 831 41.15 4.80 -11.24
CA GLU A 831 42.49 5.09 -10.72
C GLU A 831 42.54 4.92 -9.20
N LEU A 832 41.59 5.49 -8.47
CA LEU A 832 41.49 5.32 -7.02
C LEU A 832 41.31 3.85 -6.65
N ALA A 833 40.50 3.10 -7.39
CA ALA A 833 40.26 1.68 -7.18
C ALA A 833 41.56 0.89 -7.36
N ARG A 834 42.26 1.06 -8.49
CA ARG A 834 43.55 0.40 -8.75
C ARG A 834 44.59 0.74 -7.69
N LYS A 835 44.69 2.01 -7.30
CA LYS A 835 45.64 2.45 -6.25
C LYS A 835 45.30 1.84 -4.89
N THR A 836 44.03 1.84 -4.51
CA THR A 836 43.58 1.26 -3.23
C THR A 836 43.84 -0.24 -3.19
N LYS A 837 43.49 -0.96 -4.27
CA LYS A 837 43.75 -2.40 -4.41
C LYS A 837 45.24 -2.73 -4.47
N ALA A 838 46.08 -1.85 -5.03
CA ALA A 838 47.52 -2.08 -5.10
C ALA A 838 48.20 -2.11 -3.71
N LEU A 839 47.63 -1.41 -2.71
CA LEU A 839 48.15 -1.44 -1.33
C LEU A 839 48.05 -2.84 -0.70
N THR A 840 47.20 -3.73 -1.23
CA THR A 840 47.01 -5.10 -0.73
C THR A 840 48.06 -6.09 -1.24
N GLN A 841 48.90 -5.72 -2.23
CA GLN A 841 49.80 -6.69 -2.89
C GLN A 841 51.01 -7.07 -2.03
N LYS A 842 51.44 -6.17 -1.15
CA LYS A 842 52.54 -6.42 -0.21
C LYS A 842 52.39 -5.52 1.01
N LYS A 843 52.90 -5.99 2.16
CA LYS A 843 52.91 -5.23 3.40
C LYS A 843 53.97 -4.14 3.33
N ASP A 844 53.58 -2.90 3.58
CA ASP A 844 54.46 -1.73 3.53
C ASP A 844 54.04 -0.71 4.60
N PRO A 845 54.96 -0.18 5.44
CA PRO A 845 54.64 0.85 6.42
C PRO A 845 53.98 2.12 5.84
N GLN A 846 54.12 2.37 4.53
CA GLN A 846 53.48 3.50 3.85
C GLN A 846 52.02 3.24 3.43
N ASN A 847 51.50 2.02 3.58
CA ASN A 847 50.15 1.66 3.13
C ASN A 847 49.05 2.44 3.89
N LEU A 848 49.14 2.56 5.21
CA LEU A 848 48.14 3.29 6.00
C LEU A 848 48.08 4.80 5.66
N PRO A 849 49.20 5.55 5.65
CA PRO A 849 49.19 6.95 5.19
C PRO A 849 48.66 7.10 3.75
N ALA A 850 49.05 6.22 2.83
CA ALA A 850 48.55 6.24 1.45
C ALA A 850 47.04 5.95 1.38
N TYR A 851 46.55 5.00 2.17
CA TYR A 851 45.14 4.68 2.27
C TYR A 851 44.32 5.85 2.82
N LEU A 852 44.78 6.54 3.87
CA LEU A 852 44.05 7.68 4.43
C LEU A 852 43.85 8.79 3.40
N ASP A 853 44.89 9.10 2.61
CA ASP A 853 44.81 10.04 1.47
C ASP A 853 43.84 9.55 0.37
N LEU A 854 43.86 8.26 0.01
CA LEU A 854 42.90 7.68 -0.93
C LEU A 854 41.47 7.71 -0.40
N GLY A 855 41.27 7.43 0.89
CA GLY A 855 39.97 7.46 1.56
C GLY A 855 39.35 8.85 1.56
N GLU A 856 40.16 9.90 1.79
CA GLU A 856 39.70 11.29 1.65
C GLU A 856 39.25 11.60 0.22
N LYS A 857 39.98 11.11 -0.80
CA LYS A 857 39.61 11.29 -2.21
C LYS A 857 38.31 10.59 -2.58
N TRP A 858 38.12 9.34 -2.13
CA TRP A 858 36.87 8.59 -2.30
C TRP A 858 35.67 9.33 -1.68
N ARG A 859 35.83 9.83 -0.45
CA ARG A 859 34.78 10.58 0.26
C ARG A 859 34.49 11.93 -0.39
N GLY A 860 35.52 12.63 -0.82
CA GLY A 860 35.37 13.91 -1.52
C GLY A 860 34.58 13.75 -2.83
N MET A 861 34.89 12.71 -3.60
CA MET A 861 34.17 12.37 -4.83
C MET A 861 32.73 11.94 -4.57
N GLY A 862 32.52 10.94 -3.71
CA GLY A 862 31.18 10.41 -3.43
C GLY A 862 30.26 11.46 -2.78
N GLY A 863 30.76 12.21 -1.79
CA GLY A 863 29.96 13.25 -1.15
C GLY A 863 29.54 14.38 -2.10
N ALA A 864 30.38 14.72 -3.10
CA ALA A 864 30.00 15.67 -4.14
C ALA A 864 28.94 15.10 -5.09
N GLN A 865 28.97 13.81 -5.40
CA GLN A 865 27.95 13.15 -6.21
C GLN A 865 26.62 13.07 -5.47
N ASP A 866 26.63 12.70 -4.18
CA ASP A 866 25.44 12.68 -3.32
C ASP A 866 24.79 14.07 -3.28
N GLU A 867 25.58 15.12 -3.00
CA GLU A 867 25.11 16.52 -3.00
C GLU A 867 24.43 16.88 -4.33
N LEU A 868 25.09 16.56 -5.44
CA LEU A 868 24.59 16.90 -6.75
C LEU A 868 23.28 16.18 -7.06
N VAL A 869 23.22 14.84 -6.91
CA VAL A 869 22.02 14.04 -7.21
C VAL A 869 20.79 14.56 -6.45
N GLY A 870 20.92 14.83 -5.15
CA GLY A 870 19.80 15.38 -4.36
C GLY A 870 19.38 16.78 -4.82
N LYS A 871 20.35 17.65 -5.16
CA LYS A 871 20.05 18.98 -5.66
C LYS A 871 19.35 18.93 -7.02
N LEU A 872 19.82 18.09 -7.95
CA LEU A 872 19.17 17.91 -9.27
C LEU A 872 17.74 17.36 -9.12
N HIS A 873 17.52 16.45 -8.18
CA HIS A 873 16.19 15.95 -7.83
C HIS A 873 15.28 17.07 -7.29
N SER A 874 15.76 17.88 -6.32
CA SER A 874 15.03 19.04 -5.78
C SER A 874 14.65 20.04 -6.88
N VAL A 875 15.59 20.40 -7.75
CA VAL A 875 15.35 21.35 -8.85
C VAL A 875 14.33 20.80 -9.87
N THR A 876 14.39 19.51 -10.17
CA THR A 876 13.41 18.86 -11.06
C THR A 876 12.00 18.86 -10.45
N ARG A 877 11.89 18.65 -9.13
CA ARG A 877 10.62 18.79 -8.39
C ARG A 877 10.13 20.24 -8.34
N GLN A 878 11.04 21.21 -8.19
CA GLN A 878 10.73 22.63 -8.27
C GLN A 878 10.15 22.99 -9.65
N LEU A 879 10.77 22.54 -10.74
CA LEU A 879 10.26 22.74 -12.10
C LEU A 879 8.86 22.13 -12.26
N PHE A 880 8.66 20.91 -11.75
CA PHE A 880 7.37 20.22 -11.77
C PHE A 880 6.26 21.01 -11.07
N GLN A 881 6.55 21.57 -9.89
CA GLN A 881 5.60 22.38 -9.12
C GLN A 881 5.36 23.75 -9.76
N GLU A 882 6.44 24.47 -10.09
CA GLU A 882 6.36 25.83 -10.61
C GLU A 882 5.63 25.86 -11.95
N ALA A 883 5.84 24.87 -12.83
CA ALA A 883 5.06 24.73 -14.05
C ALA A 883 3.55 24.67 -13.75
N GLY A 884 3.16 23.87 -12.75
CA GLY A 884 1.76 23.72 -12.34
C GLY A 884 1.15 24.96 -11.70
N TYR A 885 1.92 25.74 -10.95
CA TYR A 885 1.45 26.98 -10.31
C TYR A 885 1.47 28.18 -11.25
N SER A 886 2.36 28.21 -12.23
CA SER A 886 2.51 29.32 -13.18
C SER A 886 1.44 29.34 -14.27
N CYS A 887 0.66 28.26 -14.45
CA CYS A 887 -0.37 28.21 -15.50
C CYS A 887 -1.66 28.99 -15.16
N VAL A 888 -1.84 29.40 -13.90
CA VAL A 888 -3.13 29.84 -13.33
C VAL A 888 -3.83 30.95 -14.08
N ASN A 889 -3.10 31.85 -14.74
CA ASN A 889 -3.65 33.01 -15.46
C ASN A 889 -3.58 32.86 -16.99
N GLN A 890 -3.13 31.72 -17.52
CA GLN A 890 -2.78 31.58 -18.94
C GLN A 890 -3.29 30.23 -19.50
N PRO A 891 -4.53 30.16 -20.02
CA PRO A 891 -5.11 28.91 -20.55
C PRO A 891 -4.25 28.24 -21.63
N GLN A 892 -3.58 29.04 -22.46
CA GLN A 892 -2.71 28.57 -23.54
C GLN A 892 -1.47 27.80 -23.04
N THR A 893 -1.13 27.92 -21.76
CA THR A 893 0.02 27.22 -21.15
C THR A 893 -0.31 25.80 -20.69
N VAL A 894 -1.59 25.43 -20.54
CA VAL A 894 -1.96 24.18 -19.85
C VAL A 894 -1.35 22.95 -20.53
N GLU A 895 -1.49 22.82 -21.85
CA GLU A 895 -0.89 21.69 -22.59
C GLU A 895 0.64 21.66 -22.48
N ILE A 896 1.28 22.83 -22.45
CA ILE A 896 2.74 22.96 -22.31
C ILE A 896 3.16 22.52 -20.90
N VAL A 897 2.42 22.94 -19.89
CA VAL A 897 2.65 22.62 -18.48
C VAL A 897 2.44 21.14 -18.20
N GLU A 898 1.41 20.53 -18.77
CA GLU A 898 1.19 19.08 -18.69
C GLU A 898 2.37 18.31 -19.29
N GLU A 899 2.90 18.76 -20.42
CA GLU A 899 4.07 18.14 -21.04
C GLU A 899 5.35 18.34 -20.22
N ILE A 900 5.57 19.53 -19.65
CA ILE A 900 6.68 19.78 -18.71
C ILE A 900 6.58 18.83 -17.53
N ARG A 901 5.39 18.76 -16.91
CA ARG A 901 5.12 17.90 -15.75
C ARG A 901 5.33 16.43 -16.08
N ARG A 902 4.87 15.98 -17.25
CA ARG A 902 5.08 14.59 -17.73
C ARG A 902 6.56 14.25 -17.87
N ARG A 903 7.37 15.15 -18.43
CA ARG A 903 8.82 14.96 -18.58
C ARG A 903 9.53 14.95 -17.23
N CYS A 904 9.20 15.88 -16.34
CA CYS A 904 9.74 15.90 -14.98
C CYS A 904 9.37 14.60 -14.25
N ARG A 905 8.10 14.18 -14.31
CA ARG A 905 7.65 12.92 -13.70
C ARG A 905 8.43 11.73 -14.23
N LYS A 906 8.68 11.64 -15.54
CA LYS A 906 9.52 10.57 -16.11
C LYS A 906 10.93 10.55 -15.49
N CYS A 907 11.54 11.71 -15.31
CA CYS A 907 12.87 11.85 -14.70
C CYS A 907 12.88 11.50 -13.20
N LEU A 908 11.82 11.89 -12.47
CA LEU A 908 11.66 11.66 -11.03
C LEU A 908 11.32 10.21 -10.65
N ARG A 909 10.98 9.36 -11.62
CA ARG A 909 10.73 7.94 -11.39
C ARG A 909 11.97 7.24 -10.85
N ASN A 910 11.72 6.22 -10.05
CA ASN A 910 12.71 5.33 -9.48
C ASN A 910 13.84 6.10 -8.78
N PRO A 911 13.51 6.94 -7.80
CA PRO A 911 14.49 7.79 -7.17
C PRO A 911 15.50 6.97 -6.36
N ASP A 912 16.65 7.56 -6.10
CA ASP A 912 17.64 7.02 -5.18
C ASP A 912 17.24 7.32 -3.72
N GLY A 913 17.70 6.50 -2.76
CA GLY A 913 17.47 6.73 -1.33
C GLY A 913 18.02 8.07 -0.81
N PHE A 914 19.04 8.63 -1.47
CA PHE A 914 19.55 9.97 -1.18
C PHE A 914 18.60 11.09 -1.66
N GLU A 915 17.86 10.84 -2.74
CA GLU A 915 16.89 11.77 -3.32
C GLU A 915 15.61 11.84 -2.47
N ILE A 916 14.99 10.68 -2.21
CA ILE A 916 13.72 10.58 -1.48
C ILE A 916 13.47 9.18 -0.89
N TRP A 917 12.49 9.04 0.01
CA TRP A 917 12.16 7.76 0.68
C TRP A 917 11.24 6.87 -0.17
N PRO A 918 11.18 5.54 0.11
CA PRO A 918 10.32 4.63 -0.65
C PRO A 918 8.83 4.91 -0.40
N ASP A 919 8.01 4.56 -1.40
CA ASP A 919 6.57 4.78 -1.39
C ASP A 919 6.17 6.24 -1.10
N TYR A 920 7.01 7.16 -1.60
CA TYR A 920 6.70 8.58 -1.74
C TYR A 920 5.25 8.75 -2.23
#